data_AF-A0A7G8QAA8-F1
#
_entry.id   AF-A0A7G8QAA8-F1
#
_cell.length_a   1.000
_cell.length_b   1.000
_cell.length_c   1.000
_cell.angle_alpha   90.00
_cell.angle_beta   90.00
_cell.angle_gamma   90.00
#
_symmetry.space_group_name_H-M   'P 1'
#
loop_
_entity.id
_entity.type
_entity.pdbx_description
1 polymer ?
#
loop_
_entity_poly.entity_id
_entity_poly.type
_entity_poly.pdbx_seq_one_letter_code
_entity_poly.pdbx_strand_id
1 'polypeptide(L)'
;MPLFDLAKRQVFQLLRAGFRLMPMPVATRDRWRQRFLDRYAGMVPTGPRGRAPVGSSRRPLQRAVEHAIGHVPRRKEPLPSPLPATLVAFYLPQFHAIPENDTWWGAGFTEWRNVTRALPQYEGHAQPRLPSELGFYDLRQQDVMRKQMQLAREYGIGAFCTYFYWFAGTTLLEAPLRQWLASADLDLPICLCWANENWSRRWDGRAEDVLIGQQHSAEDDLAFIAHVAAYLKDPRYLRVEGKPMLLVYRPGLLPSPEETAVRWRAWCRDNGIGEIHLAYVQSFDRVDPASIGFDAAVEFPPNNTSLNPITSEQQLINPDFAGDVLDWRELVRNATGAAKPSYVLYPSVNPGWDNEPRRSGRGRVLAHASPRAYRDWLRHAVSVAQARSPRTPMVFINAWNEWAEGAVLEPDVRLGYAWLDATRAALLPSREGTDKRPCAVVHAWYAEVLDDVIPSLNASALNWRLVITTAPERERDIRTRLKALGVDAEIHVFENRGRDILPFLHVADRLLNEGVDVVLKLHTKQSVHREDGSQWRDELLHSLTAANRASRIVEAFARNPQLGLVTPEGHSQPLEHFWGANETNVRALCVRLGLSQPAPGSEFVAGSMFWVRLAALRPLLDAHMAPWEFEHEAGQIDGTTAHAVERLFSLATLSAGFATSDAARLCGLAPGAPHRPYPYARRTR
;
A
#
# COMPACT_ATOMS: atom_id res chain seq x y z
N MET A 1 29.85 11.66 11.94
CA MET A 1 28.83 12.37 12.74
C MET A 1 29.55 13.31 13.69
N PRO A 2 29.19 14.60 13.79
CA PRO A 2 29.81 15.51 14.75
C PRO A 2 29.56 15.02 16.19
N LEU A 3 30.55 15.17 17.09
CA LEU A 3 30.44 14.76 18.51
C LEU A 3 29.21 15.33 19.21
N PHE A 4 28.82 16.55 18.84
CA PHE A 4 27.66 17.26 19.37
C PHE A 4 26.33 16.55 19.06
N ASP A 5 26.16 16.04 17.84
CA ASP A 5 24.95 15.32 17.44
C ASP A 5 24.83 13.96 18.13
N LEU A 6 25.96 13.30 18.41
CA LEU A 6 26.00 12.03 19.16
C LEU A 6 25.58 12.25 20.62
N ALA A 7 26.14 13.27 21.28
CA ALA A 7 25.79 13.64 22.65
C ALA A 7 24.30 14.00 22.75
N LYS A 8 23.78 14.78 21.81
CA LYS A 8 22.36 15.14 21.70
C LYS A 8 21.46 13.91 21.55
N ARG A 9 21.87 12.92 20.73
CA ARG A 9 21.18 11.63 20.55
C ARG A 9 21.12 10.82 21.85
N GLN A 10 22.24 10.72 22.55
CA GLN A 10 22.32 9.97 23.81
C GLN A 10 21.49 10.62 24.90
N VAL A 11 21.57 11.95 25.05
CA VAL A 11 20.73 12.71 25.99
C VAL A 11 19.24 12.51 25.67
N PHE A 12 18.85 12.60 24.40
CA PHE A 12 17.46 12.38 24.00
C PHE A 12 16.99 10.94 24.25
N GLN A 13 17.83 9.93 24.00
CA GLN A 13 17.52 8.52 24.29
C GLN A 13 17.40 8.25 25.79
N LEU A 14 18.29 8.82 26.61
CA LEU A 14 18.23 8.75 28.07
C LEU A 14 16.98 9.43 28.63
N LEU A 15 16.65 10.63 28.12
CA LEU A 15 15.41 11.31 28.48
C LEU A 15 14.18 10.50 28.07
N ARG A 16 14.17 9.94 26.85
CA ARG A 16 13.07 9.08 26.38
C ARG A 16 12.92 7.80 27.21
N ALA A 17 14.04 7.18 27.60
CA ALA A 17 14.06 6.01 28.46
C ALA A 17 13.56 6.36 29.87
N GLY A 18 14.07 7.45 30.47
CA GLY A 18 13.59 7.97 31.75
C GLY A 18 12.10 8.28 31.72
N PHE A 19 11.61 8.95 30.68
CA PHE A 19 10.18 9.20 30.48
C PHE A 19 9.34 7.91 30.37
N ARG A 20 9.88 6.85 29.76
CA ARG A 20 9.20 5.54 29.66
C ARG A 20 9.17 4.80 30.99
N LEU A 21 10.20 4.97 31.82
CA LEU A 21 10.37 4.28 33.10
C LEU A 21 9.69 5.02 34.28
N MET A 22 9.31 6.29 34.11
CA MET A 22 8.58 7.02 35.16
C MET A 22 7.20 6.39 35.44
N PRO A 23 6.88 6.08 36.72
CA PRO A 23 5.60 5.50 37.11
C PRO A 23 4.52 6.58 37.10
N MET A 24 4.01 6.90 35.92
CA MET A 24 2.93 7.86 35.74
C MET A 24 1.92 7.36 34.70
N PRO A 25 0.63 7.77 34.82
CA PRO A 25 -0.39 7.45 33.85
C PRO A 25 0.05 7.85 32.43
N VAL A 26 -0.28 7.03 31.44
CA VAL A 26 0.13 7.23 30.04
C VAL A 26 -0.29 8.62 29.53
N ALA A 27 -1.52 9.05 29.84
CA ALA A 27 -2.03 10.37 29.48
C ALA A 27 -1.22 11.54 30.09
N THR A 28 -0.67 11.38 31.30
CA THR A 28 0.21 12.39 31.92
C THR A 28 1.56 12.41 31.22
N ARG A 29 2.12 11.22 30.93
CA ARG A 29 3.39 11.06 30.23
C ARG A 29 3.36 11.65 28.83
N ASP A 30 2.30 11.42 28.07
CA ASP A 30 2.15 11.95 26.72
C ASP A 30 1.99 13.47 26.71
N ARG A 31 1.25 14.06 27.66
CA ARG A 31 1.17 15.52 27.83
C ARG A 31 2.53 16.15 28.16
N TRP A 32 3.29 15.53 29.06
CA TRP A 32 4.63 16.01 29.40
C TRP A 32 5.62 15.84 28.23
N ARG A 33 5.54 14.72 27.51
CA ARG A 33 6.33 14.50 26.29
C ARG A 33 6.05 15.59 25.26
N GLN A 34 4.78 15.92 25.01
CA GLN A 34 4.43 16.97 24.06
C GLN A 34 4.96 18.33 24.50
N ARG A 35 4.71 18.75 25.75
CA ARG A 35 5.27 20.00 26.29
C ARG A 35 6.79 20.07 26.20
N PHE A 36 7.48 18.95 26.42
CA PHE A 36 8.94 18.88 26.29
C PHE A 36 9.39 19.03 24.83
N LEU A 37 8.74 18.32 23.89
CA LEU A 37 9.06 18.40 22.46
C LEU A 37 8.76 19.79 21.87
N ASP A 38 7.70 20.45 22.36
CA ASP A 38 7.34 21.82 21.98
C ASP A 38 8.39 22.81 22.48
N ARG A 39 8.78 22.72 23.76
CA ARG A 39 9.75 23.64 24.39
C ARG A 39 11.20 23.43 23.94
N TYR A 40 11.57 22.18 23.61
CA TYR A 40 12.94 21.78 23.30
C TYR A 40 13.06 21.09 21.94
N ALA A 41 12.32 21.56 20.93
CA ALA A 41 12.38 21.02 19.57
C ALA A 41 13.82 20.98 19.01
N GLY A 42 14.62 21.99 19.36
CA GLY A 42 16.04 22.07 19.01
C GLY A 42 16.93 21.01 19.67
N MET A 43 16.46 20.28 20.69
CA MET A 43 17.16 19.15 21.33
C MET A 43 16.81 17.79 20.72
N VAL A 44 15.80 17.73 19.84
CA VAL A 44 15.51 16.50 19.08
C VAL A 44 16.68 16.25 18.11
N PRO A 45 17.31 15.06 18.15
CA PRO A 45 18.39 14.75 17.24
C PRO A 45 17.90 14.74 15.79
N THR A 46 18.78 15.09 14.86
CA THR A 46 18.50 14.88 13.44
C THR A 46 18.32 13.38 13.17
N GLY A 47 17.25 13.04 12.46
CA GLY A 47 16.96 11.67 12.03
C GLY A 47 18.10 11.11 11.15
N PRO A 48 18.13 9.79 10.91
CA PRO A 48 19.04 9.23 9.92
C PRO A 48 18.85 9.95 8.57
N ARG A 49 19.95 10.45 7.99
CA ARG A 49 19.94 11.02 6.64
C ARG A 49 20.03 9.89 5.63
N GLY A 50 19.32 10.03 4.52
CA GLY A 50 19.47 9.12 3.38
C GLY A 50 20.86 9.23 2.75
N ARG A 51 21.15 8.31 1.84
CA ARG A 51 22.43 8.23 1.13
C ARG A 51 22.47 9.32 0.06
N ALA A 52 23.59 10.05 0.00
CA ALA A 52 23.81 11.11 -0.97
C ALA A 52 23.61 10.61 -2.41
N PRO A 53 23.13 11.46 -3.34
CA PRO A 53 22.99 11.10 -4.76
C PRO A 53 24.28 10.46 -5.29
N VAL A 54 24.17 9.30 -5.96
CA VAL A 54 25.31 8.68 -6.65
C VAL A 54 25.53 9.42 -7.96
N GLY A 55 26.78 9.80 -8.28
CA GLY A 55 27.14 10.64 -9.43
C GLY A 55 26.91 10.06 -10.82
N SER A 56 26.28 8.88 -10.95
CA SER A 56 25.71 8.42 -12.21
C SER A 56 24.22 8.74 -12.20
N SER A 57 23.75 9.55 -13.16
CA SER A 57 22.32 9.74 -13.33
C SER A 57 21.69 8.38 -13.54
N ARG A 58 20.92 7.91 -12.56
CA ARG A 58 19.88 6.96 -12.88
C ARG A 58 18.93 7.62 -13.87
N ARG A 59 18.33 6.76 -14.68
CA ARG A 59 17.36 7.06 -15.75
C ARG A 59 16.48 8.26 -15.36
N PRO A 60 16.26 9.22 -16.26
CA PRO A 60 15.38 10.34 -15.96
C PRO A 60 13.96 9.85 -15.69
N LEU A 61 13.26 10.46 -14.73
CA LEU A 61 11.82 10.30 -14.57
C LEU A 61 11.14 10.76 -15.87
N GLN A 62 10.38 9.86 -16.52
CA GLN A 62 9.82 10.13 -17.84
C GLN A 62 8.40 10.70 -17.77
N ARG A 63 7.49 10.07 -17.01
CA ARG A 63 6.06 10.43 -16.98
C ARG A 63 5.42 10.13 -15.63
N ALA A 64 4.69 11.09 -15.08
CA ALA A 64 3.91 10.93 -13.84
C ALA A 64 2.56 10.21 -14.06
N VAL A 65 2.10 10.10 -15.30
CA VAL A 65 0.76 9.59 -15.67
C VAL A 65 0.77 8.19 -16.27
N GLU A 66 1.90 7.49 -16.23
CA GLU A 66 2.00 6.14 -16.76
C GLU A 66 1.47 5.11 -15.76
N HIS A 67 0.63 4.19 -16.24
CA HIS A 67 0.10 3.11 -15.40
C HIS A 67 1.21 2.17 -14.96
N ALA A 68 1.21 1.81 -13.67
CA ALA A 68 2.15 0.84 -13.14
C ALA A 68 1.63 -0.60 -13.28
N ILE A 69 2.51 -1.59 -13.04
CA ILE A 69 2.09 -2.96 -12.76
C ILE A 69 1.04 -2.94 -11.63
N GLY A 70 -0.09 -3.64 -11.82
CA GLY A 70 -1.19 -3.64 -10.87
C GLY A 70 -2.20 -2.50 -11.03
N HIS A 71 -2.13 -1.71 -12.10
CA HIS A 71 -3.21 -0.80 -12.47
C HIS A 71 -4.51 -1.58 -12.73
N VAL A 72 -5.59 -1.18 -12.07
CA VAL A 72 -6.92 -1.80 -12.20
C VAL A 72 -7.90 -0.82 -12.85
N PRO A 73 -8.55 -1.17 -13.99
CA PRO A 73 -9.63 -0.36 -14.53
C PRO A 73 -10.89 -0.44 -13.65
N ARG A 74 -11.81 0.52 -13.78
CA ARG A 74 -13.10 0.48 -13.08
C ARG A 74 -13.84 -0.82 -13.40
N ARG A 75 -14.44 -1.44 -12.40
CA ARG A 75 -15.29 -2.62 -12.56
C ARG A 75 -16.56 -2.42 -11.76
N LYS A 76 -17.67 -2.87 -12.32
CA LYS A 76 -18.97 -2.86 -11.65
C LYS A 76 -19.41 -4.31 -11.47
N GLU A 77 -19.22 -4.81 -10.26
CA GLU A 77 -19.56 -6.16 -9.88
C GLU A 77 -20.34 -6.14 -8.56
N PRO A 78 -21.24 -7.10 -8.32
CA PRO A 78 -22.02 -7.13 -7.08
C PRO A 78 -21.13 -7.33 -5.86
N LEU A 79 -21.59 -6.78 -4.74
CA LEU A 79 -21.07 -7.01 -3.39
C LEU A 79 -21.90 -8.08 -2.68
N PRO A 80 -21.36 -8.74 -1.65
CA PRO A 80 -22.14 -9.67 -0.86
C PRO A 80 -23.24 -8.91 -0.10
N SER A 81 -24.38 -9.55 0.08
CA SER A 81 -25.48 -9.01 0.88
C SER A 81 -25.95 -10.07 1.87
N PRO A 82 -25.88 -9.82 3.20
CA PRO A 82 -25.34 -8.62 3.83
C PRO A 82 -23.81 -8.49 3.68
N LEU A 83 -23.29 -7.27 3.83
CA LEU A 83 -21.84 -7.05 3.98
C LEU A 83 -21.35 -7.59 5.33
N PRO A 84 -20.11 -8.10 5.43
CA PRO A 84 -19.57 -8.66 6.67
C PRO A 84 -19.31 -7.61 7.77
N ALA A 85 -19.11 -6.35 7.38
CA ALA A 85 -19.00 -5.19 8.28
C ALA A 85 -19.35 -3.90 7.53
N THR A 86 -19.76 -2.87 8.27
CA THR A 86 -19.88 -1.50 7.75
C THR A 86 -18.49 -0.86 7.69
N LEU A 87 -18.03 -0.52 6.50
CA LEU A 87 -16.78 0.23 6.32
C LEU A 87 -17.06 1.73 6.36
N VAL A 88 -16.36 2.46 7.22
CA VAL A 88 -16.51 3.92 7.40
C VAL A 88 -15.21 4.61 7.03
N ALA A 89 -15.19 5.39 5.94
CA ALA A 89 -13.98 6.08 5.50
C ALA A 89 -13.95 7.52 6.01
N PHE A 90 -12.84 7.95 6.60
CA PHE A 90 -12.63 9.37 6.94
C PHE A 90 -12.67 10.22 5.66
N TYR A 91 -13.30 11.40 5.74
CA TYR A 91 -13.58 12.24 4.59
C TYR A 91 -13.19 13.69 4.86
N LEU A 92 -12.27 14.21 4.05
CA LEU A 92 -11.74 15.57 4.15
C LEU A 92 -12.57 16.53 3.28
N PRO A 93 -13.16 17.59 3.86
CA PRO A 93 -13.94 18.57 3.09
C PRO A 93 -13.07 19.64 2.39
N GLN A 94 -11.76 19.71 2.63
CA GLN A 94 -10.85 20.78 2.17
C GLN A 94 -10.45 20.75 0.67
N PHE A 95 -11.39 20.36 -0.19
CA PHE A 95 -11.26 20.42 -1.65
C PHE A 95 -12.22 21.45 -2.25
N HIS A 96 -12.31 22.61 -1.61
CA HIS A 96 -12.97 23.80 -2.13
C HIS A 96 -12.36 25.03 -1.46
N ALA A 97 -12.35 26.16 -2.16
CA ALA A 97 -11.86 27.41 -1.62
C ALA A 97 -12.87 28.02 -0.62
N ILE A 98 -12.35 28.64 0.43
CA ILE A 98 -13.11 29.46 1.38
C ILE A 98 -12.35 30.77 1.61
N PRO A 99 -13.03 31.89 1.92
CA PRO A 99 -12.40 33.20 2.09
C PRO A 99 -11.25 33.22 3.10
N GLU A 100 -11.39 32.46 4.20
CA GLU A 100 -10.40 32.35 5.25
C GLU A 100 -9.10 31.70 4.75
N ASN A 101 -9.22 30.54 4.09
CA ASN A 101 -8.06 29.86 3.50
C ASN A 101 -7.40 30.67 2.40
N ASP A 102 -8.19 31.39 1.59
CA ASP A 102 -7.65 32.27 0.56
C ASP A 102 -6.82 33.42 1.17
N THR A 103 -7.26 33.95 2.31
CA THR A 103 -6.52 34.95 3.07
C THR A 103 -5.24 34.38 3.68
N TRP A 104 -5.29 33.16 4.19
CA TRP A 104 -4.17 32.54 4.91
C TRP A 104 -3.09 31.94 4.00
N TRP A 105 -3.51 31.38 2.86
CA TRP A 105 -2.65 30.55 2.01
C TRP A 105 -2.54 31.08 0.57
N GLY A 106 -3.33 32.10 0.22
CA GLY A 106 -3.42 32.71 -1.10
C GLY A 106 -4.67 32.26 -1.86
N ALA A 107 -5.15 33.13 -2.75
CA ALA A 107 -6.41 32.97 -3.47
C ALA A 107 -6.57 31.60 -4.15
N GLY A 108 -7.76 31.01 -4.01
CA GLY A 108 -8.13 29.71 -4.57
C GLY A 108 -7.47 28.53 -3.87
N PHE A 109 -7.09 28.64 -2.59
CA PHE A 109 -6.40 27.55 -1.90
C PHE A 109 -7.31 26.34 -1.71
N THR A 110 -6.79 25.17 -2.12
CA THR A 110 -7.31 23.84 -1.80
C THR A 110 -6.15 22.89 -1.58
N GLU A 111 -6.41 21.71 -1.03
CA GLU A 111 -5.38 20.69 -0.86
C GLU A 111 -4.72 20.25 -2.18
N TRP A 112 -5.38 20.44 -3.33
CA TRP A 112 -4.76 20.20 -4.63
C TRP A 112 -3.49 21.01 -4.87
N ARG A 113 -3.39 22.20 -4.26
CA ARG A 113 -2.19 23.04 -4.36
C ARG A 113 -0.99 22.43 -3.64
N ASN A 114 -1.20 21.63 -2.60
CA ASN A 114 -0.16 20.86 -1.91
C ASN A 114 0.20 19.60 -2.69
N VAL A 115 -0.81 18.90 -3.23
CA VAL A 115 -0.62 17.67 -4.03
C VAL A 115 0.21 17.93 -5.29
N THR A 116 -0.11 18.96 -6.06
CA THR A 116 0.53 19.20 -7.37
C THR A 116 1.97 19.70 -7.30
N ARG A 117 2.40 20.27 -6.16
CA ARG A 117 3.79 20.73 -5.96
C ARG A 117 4.72 19.66 -5.38
N ALA A 118 4.18 18.52 -4.96
CA ALA A 118 4.98 17.48 -4.33
C ALA A 118 5.95 16.87 -5.35
N LEU A 119 7.19 16.61 -4.90
CA LEU A 119 8.24 16.02 -5.73
C LEU A 119 8.84 14.80 -5.02
N PRO A 120 9.34 13.80 -5.77
CA PRO A 120 10.10 12.70 -5.21
C PRO A 120 11.32 13.20 -4.43
N GLN A 121 11.45 12.74 -3.19
CA GLN A 121 12.59 13.07 -2.32
C GLN A 121 13.72 12.03 -2.41
N TYR A 122 13.39 10.79 -2.77
CA TYR A 122 14.31 9.66 -2.89
C TYR A 122 13.86 8.72 -4.01
N GLU A 123 14.75 7.84 -4.46
CA GLU A 123 14.51 6.87 -5.52
C GLU A 123 13.31 5.96 -5.20
N GLY A 124 12.33 5.91 -6.10
CA GLY A 124 11.09 5.13 -5.92
C GLY A 124 10.00 5.82 -5.09
N HIS A 125 10.22 7.06 -4.63
CA HIS A 125 9.19 7.86 -3.97
C HIS A 125 8.12 8.32 -4.98
N ALA A 126 6.88 7.81 -4.82
CA ALA A 126 5.78 8.04 -5.75
C ALA A 126 5.06 9.39 -5.53
N GLN A 127 5.74 10.50 -5.85
CA GLN A 127 5.16 11.85 -5.87
C GLN A 127 5.41 12.54 -7.23
N PRO A 128 4.53 13.46 -7.68
CA PRO A 128 3.21 13.72 -7.11
C PRO A 128 2.24 12.54 -7.36
N ARG A 129 1.38 12.23 -6.39
CA ARG A 129 0.25 11.30 -6.58
C ARG A 129 -0.95 12.05 -7.14
N LEU A 130 -1.37 11.73 -8.37
CA LEU A 130 -2.38 12.49 -9.11
C LEU A 130 -3.73 11.75 -9.21
N PRO A 131 -4.87 12.45 -9.11
CA PRO A 131 -6.20 11.86 -9.30
C PRO A 131 -6.43 11.42 -10.74
N SER A 132 -7.23 10.36 -10.92
CA SER A 132 -7.66 9.88 -12.25
C SER A 132 -9.08 10.36 -12.59
N GLU A 133 -10.10 9.50 -12.47
CA GLU A 133 -11.48 9.74 -12.96
C GLU A 133 -12.17 10.96 -12.34
N LEU A 134 -11.93 11.22 -11.05
CA LEU A 134 -12.57 12.35 -10.36
C LEU A 134 -11.85 13.70 -10.63
N GLY A 135 -10.61 13.65 -11.14
CA GLY A 135 -9.79 14.84 -11.41
C GLY A 135 -9.54 15.72 -10.17
N PHE A 136 -9.09 16.94 -10.42
CA PHE A 136 -8.90 17.98 -9.39
C PHE A 136 -10.25 18.65 -9.07
N TYR A 137 -11.11 17.91 -8.37
CA TYR A 137 -12.50 18.31 -8.16
C TYR A 137 -12.68 19.47 -7.16
N ASP A 138 -13.88 20.07 -7.17
CA ASP A 138 -14.35 21.05 -6.19
C ASP A 138 -15.60 20.50 -5.46
N LEU A 139 -15.55 20.41 -4.13
CA LEU A 139 -16.65 19.85 -3.32
C LEU A 139 -17.87 20.76 -3.16
N ARG A 140 -17.88 21.95 -3.77
CA ARG A 140 -19.10 22.76 -3.97
C ARG A 140 -19.98 22.23 -5.10
N GLN A 141 -19.48 21.27 -5.88
CA GLN A 141 -20.21 20.64 -6.97
C GLN A 141 -20.84 19.33 -6.48
N GLN A 142 -22.17 19.30 -6.38
CA GLN A 142 -22.90 18.10 -5.91
C GLN A 142 -22.64 16.86 -6.77
N ASP A 143 -22.38 17.02 -8.07
CA ASP A 143 -22.07 15.91 -8.96
C ASP A 143 -20.78 15.16 -8.57
N VAL A 144 -19.79 15.87 -8.01
CA VAL A 144 -18.57 15.27 -7.48
C VAL A 144 -18.90 14.39 -6.28
N MET A 145 -19.66 14.92 -5.32
CA MET A 145 -20.10 14.18 -4.14
C MET A 145 -20.93 12.95 -4.54
N ARG A 146 -21.85 13.10 -5.50
CA ARG A 146 -22.67 11.99 -6.01
C ARG A 146 -21.79 10.88 -6.61
N LYS A 147 -20.77 11.24 -7.40
CA LYS A 147 -19.81 10.27 -7.95
C LYS A 147 -18.98 9.58 -6.86
N GLN A 148 -18.49 10.33 -5.86
CA GLN A 148 -17.76 9.76 -4.73
C GLN A 148 -18.62 8.77 -3.94
N MET A 149 -19.87 9.12 -3.65
CA MET A 149 -20.83 8.26 -2.94
C MET A 149 -21.21 7.03 -3.77
N GLN A 150 -21.36 7.17 -5.10
CA GLN A 150 -21.56 6.04 -5.99
C GLN A 150 -20.38 5.08 -5.94
N LEU A 151 -19.14 5.58 -6.06
CA LEU A 151 -17.93 4.75 -5.99
C LEU A 151 -17.79 4.09 -4.61
N ALA A 152 -18.05 4.83 -3.53
CA ALA A 152 -18.07 4.30 -2.18
C ALA A 152 -19.00 3.08 -2.08
N ARG A 153 -20.24 3.18 -2.56
CA ARG A 153 -21.19 2.07 -2.58
C ARG A 153 -20.73 0.90 -3.45
N GLU A 154 -20.26 1.18 -4.66
CA GLU A 154 -19.81 0.14 -5.62
C GLU A 154 -18.68 -0.73 -5.05
N TYR A 155 -17.85 -0.17 -4.16
CA TYR A 155 -16.69 -0.85 -3.58
C TYR A 155 -16.82 -1.16 -2.08
N GLY A 156 -18.01 -0.96 -1.49
CA GLY A 156 -18.36 -1.47 -0.16
C GLY A 156 -18.06 -0.53 1.01
N ILE A 157 -17.81 0.75 0.75
CA ILE A 157 -17.83 1.80 1.77
C ILE A 157 -19.29 2.11 2.11
N GLY A 158 -19.66 1.88 3.37
CA GLY A 158 -21.02 2.04 3.87
C GLY A 158 -21.32 3.43 4.43
N ALA A 159 -20.30 4.19 4.83
CA ALA A 159 -20.47 5.55 5.32
C ALA A 159 -19.19 6.39 5.19
N PHE A 160 -19.33 7.71 5.24
CA PHE A 160 -18.22 8.64 5.44
C PHE A 160 -18.19 9.21 6.86
N CYS A 161 -17.00 9.30 7.46
CA CYS A 161 -16.76 10.04 8.68
C CYS A 161 -16.17 11.40 8.30
N THR A 162 -17.02 12.42 8.17
CA THR A 162 -16.61 13.74 7.69
C THR A 162 -15.96 14.54 8.82
N TYR A 163 -14.78 15.11 8.56
CA TYR A 163 -14.22 16.10 9.45
C TYR A 163 -15.14 17.33 9.53
N PHE A 164 -15.41 17.75 10.77
CA PHE A 164 -16.23 18.92 11.05
C PHE A 164 -15.39 19.94 11.82
N TYR A 165 -15.38 21.18 11.32
CA TYR A 165 -14.56 22.27 11.84
C TYR A 165 -15.46 23.36 12.42
N TRP A 166 -15.63 23.31 13.73
CA TRP A 166 -16.33 24.31 14.55
C TRP A 166 -15.33 25.02 15.43
N PHE A 167 -15.39 26.35 15.50
CA PHE A 167 -14.53 27.22 16.29
C PHE A 167 -15.37 28.23 17.07
N ALA A 168 -16.12 27.74 18.06
CA ALA A 168 -16.93 28.56 18.96
C ALA A 168 -17.89 29.54 18.26
N GLY A 169 -18.78 29.00 17.43
CA GLY A 169 -19.79 29.77 16.68
C GLY A 169 -19.43 29.99 15.20
N THR A 170 -18.19 29.71 14.81
CA THR A 170 -17.75 29.82 13.41
C THR A 170 -17.48 28.43 12.83
N THR A 171 -18.10 28.12 11.69
CA THR A 171 -17.84 26.89 10.93
C THR A 171 -16.92 27.17 9.74
N LEU A 172 -15.94 26.31 9.52
CA LEU A 172 -15.13 26.32 8.30
C LEU A 172 -15.38 25.03 7.49
N LEU A 173 -15.29 25.12 6.16
CA LEU A 173 -15.42 23.99 5.24
C LEU A 173 -16.76 23.22 5.31
N GLU A 174 -17.83 23.81 5.83
CA GLU A 174 -19.12 23.11 6.04
C GLU A 174 -19.95 22.95 4.74
N ALA A 175 -19.56 23.61 3.65
CA ALA A 175 -20.35 23.62 2.40
C ALA A 175 -20.71 22.22 1.85
N PRO A 176 -19.83 21.20 1.86
CA PRO A 176 -20.18 19.84 1.43
C PRO A 176 -21.23 19.19 2.34
N LEU A 177 -21.12 19.38 3.66
CA LEU A 177 -22.10 18.85 4.62
C LEU A 177 -23.48 19.48 4.45
N ARG A 178 -23.54 20.80 4.23
CA ARG A 178 -24.81 21.50 3.95
C ARG A 178 -25.46 21.00 2.66
N GLN A 179 -24.67 20.70 1.62
CA GLN A 179 -25.18 20.10 0.39
C GLN A 179 -25.75 18.70 0.63
N TRP A 180 -25.07 17.85 1.40
CA TRP A 180 -25.57 16.52 1.78
C TRP A 180 -26.90 16.61 2.53
N LEU A 181 -27.00 17.52 3.50
CA LEU A 181 -28.23 17.73 4.26
C LEU A 181 -29.38 18.24 3.39
N ALA A 182 -29.11 19.14 2.45
CA ALA A 182 -30.12 19.73 1.58
C ALA A 182 -30.58 18.82 0.42
N SER A 183 -29.81 17.78 0.08
CA SER A 183 -30.07 16.95 -1.11
C SER A 183 -30.26 15.49 -0.74
N ALA A 184 -31.46 14.96 -0.98
CA ALA A 184 -31.77 13.55 -0.77
C ALA A 184 -30.99 12.62 -1.72
N ASP A 185 -30.50 13.14 -2.86
CA ASP A 185 -29.66 12.39 -3.82
C ASP A 185 -28.28 12.03 -3.24
N LEU A 186 -27.82 12.80 -2.25
CA LEU A 186 -26.57 12.55 -1.54
C LEU A 186 -26.87 11.62 -0.36
N ASP A 187 -27.06 10.35 -0.67
CA ASP A 187 -27.72 9.36 0.18
C ASP A 187 -26.77 8.41 0.93
N LEU A 188 -25.45 8.53 0.74
CA LEU A 188 -24.51 7.75 1.54
C LEU A 188 -24.57 8.22 3.01
N PRO A 189 -24.69 7.30 3.99
CA PRO A 189 -24.64 7.65 5.40
C PRO A 189 -23.37 8.39 5.78
N ILE A 190 -23.48 9.31 6.73
CA ILE A 190 -22.33 10.02 7.30
C ILE A 190 -22.35 10.01 8.83
N CYS A 191 -21.19 10.11 9.45
CA CYS A 191 -21.01 10.62 10.81
C CYS A 191 -20.02 11.79 10.82
N LEU A 192 -20.00 12.56 11.90
CA LEU A 192 -19.09 13.70 12.06
C LEU A 192 -17.94 13.35 13.00
N CYS A 193 -16.74 13.80 12.66
CA CYS A 193 -15.60 13.86 13.55
C CYS A 193 -15.20 15.32 13.78
N TRP A 194 -15.50 15.85 14.98
CA TRP A 194 -15.13 17.21 15.34
C TRP A 194 -13.61 17.30 15.53
N ALA A 195 -12.95 18.00 14.61
CA ALA A 195 -11.54 18.36 14.68
C ALA A 195 -11.36 19.51 15.69
N ASN A 196 -11.49 19.19 16.97
CA ASN A 196 -11.58 20.13 18.09
C ASN A 196 -10.23 20.76 18.49
N GLU A 197 -9.31 20.88 17.53
CA GLU A 197 -7.99 21.51 17.68
C GLU A 197 -8.03 22.93 17.12
N ASN A 198 -7.08 23.76 17.58
CA ASN A 198 -6.83 25.06 16.96
C ASN A 198 -6.34 24.87 15.52
N TRP A 199 -6.75 25.75 14.62
CA TRP A 199 -6.16 25.82 13.29
C TRP A 199 -4.91 26.69 13.34
N SER A 200 -3.74 26.17 12.98
CA SER A 200 -2.50 26.95 12.90
C SER A 200 -1.88 26.92 11.50
N ARG A 201 -1.00 27.89 11.20
CA ARG A 201 -0.27 27.95 9.92
C ARG A 201 0.71 26.81 9.70
N ARG A 202 1.04 26.03 10.72
CA ARG A 202 1.93 24.88 10.57
C ARG A 202 1.11 23.61 10.58
N TRP A 203 1.22 22.84 9.49
CA TRP A 203 0.61 21.52 9.34
C TRP A 203 1.21 20.44 10.29
N ASP A 204 1.89 20.81 11.40
CA ASP A 204 2.21 19.90 12.53
C ASP A 204 1.27 20.03 13.73
N GLY A 205 0.31 20.96 13.71
CA GLY A 205 -0.54 21.20 14.88
C GLY A 205 0.19 21.92 16.04
N ARG A 206 1.34 22.56 15.79
CA ARG A 206 2.01 23.41 16.79
C ARG A 206 1.34 24.78 16.87
N ALA A 207 1.29 25.34 18.07
CA ALA A 207 0.47 26.51 18.44
C ALA A 207 1.12 27.89 18.16
N GLU A 208 2.29 27.94 17.54
CA GLU A 208 2.90 29.20 17.12
C GLU A 208 2.32 29.57 15.74
N ASP A 209 1.48 30.61 15.70
CA ASP A 209 0.64 31.08 14.57
C ASP A 209 -0.75 30.42 14.43
N VAL A 210 -1.58 30.51 15.48
CA VAL A 210 -3.01 30.17 15.42
C VAL A 210 -3.75 31.10 14.47
N LEU A 211 -4.38 30.54 13.43
CA LEU A 211 -5.24 31.22 12.46
C LEU A 211 -6.64 31.43 13.02
N ILE A 212 -7.19 30.41 13.69
CA ILE A 212 -8.44 30.47 14.45
C ILE A 212 -8.35 29.48 15.62
N GLY A 213 -8.74 29.96 16.81
CA GLY A 213 -8.69 29.18 18.05
C GLY A 213 -10.01 28.47 18.36
N GLN A 214 -9.91 27.37 19.09
CA GLN A 214 -11.02 26.72 19.77
C GLN A 214 -11.21 27.34 21.15
N GLN A 215 -12.46 27.44 21.59
CA GLN A 215 -12.79 27.78 22.97
C GLN A 215 -13.73 26.70 23.50
N HIS A 216 -13.26 25.92 24.47
CA HIS A 216 -14.05 24.84 25.05
C HIS A 216 -14.66 25.33 26.37
N SER A 217 -15.98 25.50 26.40
CA SER A 217 -16.76 25.88 27.59
C SER A 217 -18.10 25.14 27.62
N ALA A 218 -18.81 25.17 28.75
CA ALA A 218 -20.13 24.56 28.84
C ALA A 218 -21.15 25.21 27.88
N GLU A 219 -21.01 26.51 27.63
CA GLU A 219 -21.80 27.24 26.64
C GLU A 219 -21.46 26.81 25.22
N ASP A 220 -20.17 26.65 24.89
CA ASP A 220 -19.75 26.17 23.57
C ASP A 220 -20.19 24.73 23.33
N ASP A 221 -20.13 23.85 24.34
CA ASP A 221 -20.63 22.48 24.24
C ASP A 221 -22.09 22.45 23.77
N LEU A 222 -22.93 23.32 24.36
CA LEU A 222 -24.35 23.44 24.01
C LEU A 222 -24.54 24.08 22.63
N ALA A 223 -23.75 25.10 22.28
CA ALA A 223 -23.80 25.73 20.97
C ALA A 223 -23.41 24.76 19.85
N PHE A 224 -22.33 24.00 20.06
CA PHE A 224 -21.84 22.97 19.15
C PHE A 224 -22.89 21.88 18.91
N ILE A 225 -23.42 21.27 19.98
CA ILE A 225 -24.39 20.17 19.83
C ILE A 225 -25.68 20.65 19.18
N ALA A 226 -26.10 21.88 19.49
CA ALA A 226 -27.26 22.51 18.86
C ALA A 226 -27.03 22.75 17.36
N HIS A 227 -25.82 23.15 16.96
CA HIS A 227 -25.47 23.35 15.56
C HIS A 227 -25.49 22.03 14.78
N VAL A 228 -24.85 20.98 15.30
CA VAL A 228 -24.78 19.69 14.58
C VAL A 228 -26.08 18.89 14.66
N ALA A 229 -27.03 19.30 15.49
CA ALA A 229 -28.33 18.64 15.68
C ALA A 229 -29.10 18.40 14.37
N ALA A 230 -29.01 19.32 13.41
CA ALA A 230 -29.66 19.18 12.11
C ALA A 230 -29.18 17.93 11.37
N TYR A 231 -27.87 17.63 11.44
CA TYR A 231 -27.29 16.41 10.86
C TYR A 231 -27.66 15.17 11.69
N LEU A 232 -27.59 15.26 13.02
CA LEU A 232 -27.89 14.14 13.92
C LEU A 232 -29.35 13.66 13.82
N LYS A 233 -30.28 14.55 13.43
CA LYS A 233 -31.70 14.25 13.20
C LYS A 233 -31.97 13.59 11.85
N ASP A 234 -31.08 13.74 10.87
CA ASP A 234 -31.29 13.17 9.55
C ASP A 234 -31.36 11.63 9.64
N PRO A 235 -32.36 10.99 9.00
CA PRO A 235 -32.52 9.53 9.06
C PRO A 235 -31.39 8.78 8.36
N ARG A 236 -30.67 9.42 7.43
CA ARG A 236 -29.51 8.84 6.72
C ARG A 236 -28.25 8.83 7.58
N TYR A 237 -28.21 9.57 8.69
CA TYR A 237 -27.03 9.65 9.56
C TYR A 237 -26.63 8.28 10.10
N LEU A 238 -25.32 8.01 10.18
CA LEU A 238 -24.80 6.73 10.66
C LEU A 238 -25.17 6.52 12.13
N ARG A 239 -25.76 5.35 12.42
CA ARG A 239 -26.27 4.99 13.75
C ARG A 239 -25.69 3.68 14.26
N VAL A 240 -25.36 3.65 15.55
CA VAL A 240 -24.98 2.43 16.28
C VAL A 240 -26.15 2.08 17.21
N GLU A 241 -26.83 0.97 16.92
CA GLU A 241 -28.00 0.52 17.70
C GLU A 241 -29.07 1.64 17.82
N GLY A 242 -29.31 2.37 16.74
CA GLY A 242 -30.28 3.48 16.65
C GLY A 242 -29.73 4.85 17.09
N LYS A 243 -28.59 4.91 17.79
CA LYS A 243 -28.00 6.16 18.30
C LYS A 243 -27.11 6.81 17.24
N PRO A 244 -27.27 8.11 16.90
CA PRO A 244 -26.38 8.77 15.93
C PRO A 244 -24.97 8.84 16.50
N MET A 245 -23.99 8.53 15.65
CA MET A 245 -22.59 8.46 16.04
C MET A 245 -21.89 9.82 15.89
N LEU A 246 -21.26 10.32 16.94
CA LEU A 246 -20.49 11.57 16.93
C LEU A 246 -19.09 11.32 17.47
N LEU A 247 -18.07 11.69 16.68
CA LEU A 247 -16.66 11.52 17.04
C LEU A 247 -16.06 12.85 17.49
N VAL A 248 -15.17 12.78 18.48
CA VAL A 248 -14.27 13.87 18.87
C VAL A 248 -12.82 13.47 18.59
N TYR A 249 -12.06 14.36 17.94
CA TYR A 249 -10.69 14.04 17.53
C TYR A 249 -9.71 13.97 18.71
N ARG A 250 -9.79 14.93 19.65
CA ARG A 250 -8.94 15.02 20.84
C ARG A 250 -9.74 15.36 22.10
N PRO A 251 -10.33 14.35 22.77
CA PRO A 251 -11.11 14.60 23.97
C PRO A 251 -10.27 15.27 25.08
N GLY A 252 -8.95 15.04 25.13
CA GLY A 252 -8.07 15.66 26.12
C GLY A 252 -7.95 17.20 26.07
N LEU A 253 -8.53 17.86 25.06
CA LEU A 253 -8.61 19.32 24.97
C LEU A 253 -9.87 19.91 25.65
N LEU A 254 -10.88 19.09 25.92
CA LEU A 254 -12.08 19.53 26.64
C LEU A 254 -11.75 19.70 28.14
N PRO A 255 -12.28 20.75 28.82
CA PRO A 255 -12.07 20.94 30.25
C PRO A 255 -12.52 19.75 31.08
N SER A 256 -13.68 19.19 30.74
CA SER A 256 -14.21 17.94 31.29
C SER A 256 -14.99 17.20 30.21
N PRO A 257 -14.38 16.19 29.55
CA PRO A 257 -15.06 15.38 28.54
C PRO A 257 -16.33 14.68 29.07
N GLU A 258 -16.30 14.25 30.33
CA GLU A 258 -17.42 13.55 30.96
C GLU A 258 -18.63 14.47 31.12
N GLU A 259 -18.43 15.67 31.66
CA GLU A 259 -19.52 16.65 31.77
C GLU A 259 -20.02 17.11 30.39
N THR A 260 -19.11 17.24 29.42
CA THR A 260 -19.45 17.57 28.02
C THR A 260 -20.40 16.51 27.45
N ALA A 261 -20.07 15.22 27.64
CA ALA A 261 -20.91 14.11 27.22
C ALA A 261 -22.30 14.14 27.89
N VAL A 262 -22.35 14.46 29.20
CA VAL A 262 -23.62 14.62 29.93
C VAL A 262 -24.47 15.74 29.33
N ARG A 263 -23.88 16.92 29.09
CA ARG A 263 -24.55 18.07 28.47
C ARG A 263 -25.10 17.73 27.09
N TRP A 264 -24.30 17.11 26.23
CA TRP A 264 -24.72 16.72 24.89
C TRP A 264 -25.85 15.71 24.88
N ARG A 265 -25.77 14.67 25.71
CA ARG A 265 -26.85 13.67 25.82
C ARG A 265 -28.15 14.28 26.35
N ALA A 266 -28.07 15.13 27.38
CA ALA A 266 -29.25 15.82 27.91
C ALA A 266 -29.90 16.70 26.84
N TRP A 267 -29.11 17.55 26.19
CA TRP A 267 -29.61 18.40 25.11
C TRP A 267 -30.24 17.59 23.97
N CYS A 268 -29.61 16.49 23.55
CA CYS A 268 -30.14 15.63 22.48
C CYS A 268 -31.47 14.96 22.85
N ARG A 269 -31.64 14.49 24.10
CA ARG A 269 -32.92 13.96 24.58
C ARG A 269 -34.01 15.03 24.54
N ASP A 270 -33.72 16.21 25.07
CA ASP A 270 -34.68 17.31 25.19
C ASP A 270 -35.09 17.89 23.82
N ASN A 271 -34.26 17.70 22.78
CA ASN A 271 -34.48 18.24 21.44
C ASN A 271 -34.87 17.18 20.39
N GLY A 272 -35.33 15.99 20.83
CA GLY A 272 -35.93 14.97 19.96
C GLY A 272 -34.94 14.13 19.14
N ILE A 273 -33.65 14.13 19.50
CA ILE A 273 -32.64 13.22 18.92
C ILE A 273 -32.60 11.89 19.69
N GLY A 274 -32.84 11.95 21.01
CA GLY A 274 -32.70 10.81 21.92
C GLY A 274 -31.26 10.60 22.36
N GLU A 275 -30.86 9.34 22.52
CA GLU A 275 -29.49 8.97 22.89
C GLU A 275 -28.53 9.04 21.71
N ILE A 276 -27.30 9.45 21.97
CA ILE A 276 -26.20 9.52 20.99
C ILE A 276 -25.08 8.51 21.31
N HIS A 277 -24.31 8.11 20.31
CA HIS A 277 -23.14 7.26 20.47
C HIS A 277 -21.88 8.11 20.34
N LEU A 278 -21.21 8.38 21.45
CA LEU A 278 -20.00 9.20 21.50
C LEU A 278 -18.77 8.32 21.34
N ALA A 279 -17.95 8.65 20.35
CA ALA A 279 -16.68 8.00 20.13
C ALA A 279 -15.55 9.02 20.04
N TYR A 280 -14.31 8.57 20.17
CA TYR A 280 -13.16 9.43 19.95
C TYR A 280 -12.08 8.72 19.14
N VAL A 281 -11.26 9.52 18.46
CA VAL A 281 -10.18 9.02 17.61
C VAL A 281 -8.91 8.84 18.44
N GLN A 282 -8.26 7.67 18.38
CA GLN A 282 -6.98 7.43 19.05
C GLN A 282 -5.81 8.04 18.25
N SER A 283 -5.88 9.35 18.02
CA SER A 283 -4.88 10.16 17.30
C SER A 283 -3.74 10.61 18.22
N PHE A 284 -4.05 10.98 19.45
CA PHE A 284 -3.10 11.43 20.48
C PHE A 284 -3.41 10.84 21.87
N ASP A 285 -4.69 10.63 22.16
CA ASP A 285 -5.16 10.11 23.44
C ASP A 285 -5.44 8.59 23.34
N ARG A 286 -5.14 7.85 24.41
CA ARG A 286 -5.45 6.41 24.54
C ARG A 286 -5.98 6.13 25.93
N VAL A 287 -7.19 6.58 26.19
CA VAL A 287 -7.92 6.41 27.46
C VAL A 287 -9.06 5.42 27.29
N ASP A 288 -9.62 4.94 28.39
CA ASP A 288 -10.87 4.20 28.34
C ASP A 288 -12.02 5.17 27.98
N PRO A 289 -12.82 4.93 26.93
CA PRO A 289 -13.96 5.78 26.60
C PRO A 289 -14.91 5.99 27.79
N ALA A 290 -15.12 4.96 28.61
CA ALA A 290 -16.03 5.07 29.75
C ALA A 290 -15.53 6.07 30.80
N SER A 291 -14.21 6.22 30.97
CA SER A 291 -13.64 7.18 31.92
C SER A 291 -13.78 8.65 31.50
N ILE A 292 -14.29 8.90 30.30
CA ILE A 292 -14.54 10.25 29.76
C ILE A 292 -16.00 10.45 29.34
N GLY A 293 -16.91 9.55 29.74
CA GLY A 293 -18.34 9.61 29.38
C GLY A 293 -18.68 9.19 27.95
N PHE A 294 -17.73 8.57 27.23
CA PHE A 294 -17.88 8.14 25.84
C PHE A 294 -18.17 6.63 25.75
N ASP A 295 -18.74 6.19 24.63
CA ASP A 295 -19.12 4.80 24.40
C ASP A 295 -18.00 3.96 23.76
N ALA A 296 -17.16 4.58 22.91
CA ALA A 296 -16.17 3.86 22.12
C ALA A 296 -14.93 4.68 21.76
N ALA A 297 -13.89 3.98 21.33
CA ALA A 297 -12.71 4.54 20.68
C ALA A 297 -12.62 4.03 19.23
N VAL A 298 -11.94 4.78 18.37
CA VAL A 298 -11.65 4.43 16.97
C VAL A 298 -10.14 4.44 16.78
N GLU A 299 -9.55 3.34 16.30
CA GLU A 299 -8.14 3.32 15.93
C GLU A 299 -7.86 4.33 14.80
N PHE A 300 -6.67 4.92 14.78
CA PHE A 300 -6.33 5.93 13.77
C PHE A 300 -4.89 5.78 13.26
N PRO A 301 -4.56 4.66 12.61
CA PRO A 301 -3.21 4.46 12.09
C PRO A 301 -2.91 5.51 11.00
N PRO A 302 -1.66 6.02 10.91
CA PRO A 302 -0.46 5.55 11.61
C PRO A 302 -0.20 6.17 12.99
N ASN A 303 -1.14 6.94 13.56
CA ASN A 303 -0.94 7.61 14.83
C ASN A 303 -0.73 6.61 15.98
N ASN A 304 -0.16 7.09 17.09
CA ASN A 304 0.15 6.29 18.28
C ASN A 304 1.05 5.07 18.03
N THR A 305 1.81 5.08 16.94
CA THR A 305 2.83 4.06 16.64
C THR A 305 4.25 4.60 16.80
N SER A 306 5.19 3.71 17.11
CA SER A 306 6.62 4.01 17.18
C SER A 306 7.35 3.06 16.24
N LEU A 307 7.57 3.49 15.00
CA LEU A 307 8.27 2.73 13.97
C LEU A 307 9.73 3.16 13.89
N ASN A 308 10.59 2.25 13.42
CA ASN A 308 11.98 2.58 13.16
C ASN A 308 12.13 3.17 11.76
N PRO A 309 12.83 4.31 11.60
CA PRO A 309 13.08 4.86 10.27
C PRO A 309 14.04 3.99 9.46
N ILE A 310 13.67 3.76 8.21
CA ILE A 310 14.50 3.17 7.15
C ILE A 310 15.13 4.25 6.25
N THR A 311 15.08 5.52 6.67
CA THR A 311 15.57 6.67 5.90
C THR A 311 17.03 6.51 5.44
N SER A 312 17.91 5.95 6.27
CA SER A 312 19.34 5.77 5.94
C SER A 312 19.61 4.75 4.83
N GLU A 313 18.62 3.94 4.49
CA GLU A 313 18.70 3.00 3.38
C GLU A 313 18.36 3.68 2.05
N GLN A 314 17.58 4.75 2.10
CA GLN A 314 17.06 5.44 0.93
C GLN A 314 18.15 6.19 0.17
N GLN A 315 18.08 6.10 -1.16
CA GLN A 315 18.93 6.84 -2.07
C GLN A 315 18.26 8.19 -2.37
N LEU A 316 18.82 9.30 -1.89
CA LEU A 316 18.19 10.60 -2.02
C LEU A 316 18.28 11.14 -3.47
N ILE A 317 17.17 11.76 -3.90
CA ILE A 317 17.10 12.61 -5.09
C ILE A 317 17.27 14.06 -4.64
N ASN A 318 16.54 14.46 -3.60
CA ASN A 318 16.74 15.73 -2.92
C ASN A 318 17.81 15.56 -1.82
N PRO A 319 19.03 16.12 -1.99
CA PRO A 319 20.09 16.01 -0.99
C PRO A 319 19.75 16.70 0.35
N ASP A 320 18.80 17.63 0.34
CA ASP A 320 18.36 18.38 1.53
C ASP A 320 17.17 17.72 2.25
N PHE A 321 16.73 16.54 1.81
CA PHE A 321 15.65 15.82 2.46
C PHE A 321 16.00 15.51 3.93
N ALA A 322 15.13 15.98 4.83
CA ALA A 322 15.26 15.88 6.28
C ALA A 322 14.00 15.26 6.92
N GLY A 323 13.20 14.54 6.13
CA GLY A 323 12.03 13.80 6.58
C GLY A 323 12.35 12.38 7.06
N ASP A 324 11.29 11.66 7.44
CA ASP A 324 11.37 10.26 7.90
C ASP A 324 10.75 9.33 6.86
N VAL A 325 11.45 8.25 6.50
CA VAL A 325 10.88 7.13 5.75
C VAL A 325 10.76 5.95 6.70
N LEU A 326 9.56 5.40 6.83
CA LEU A 326 9.18 4.30 7.70
C LEU A 326 8.67 3.14 6.85
N ASP A 327 8.69 1.91 7.37
CA ASP A 327 8.13 0.74 6.68
C ASP A 327 6.65 0.55 7.06
N TRP A 328 5.74 0.72 6.10
CA TRP A 328 4.30 0.50 6.29
C TRP A 328 3.99 -0.94 6.72
N ARG A 329 4.79 -1.92 6.30
CA ARG A 329 4.59 -3.32 6.68
C ARG A 329 4.82 -3.55 8.17
N GLU A 330 5.71 -2.76 8.79
CA GLU A 330 5.91 -2.79 10.25
C GLU A 330 4.70 -2.24 10.99
N LEU A 331 4.08 -1.16 10.48
CA LEU A 331 2.81 -0.65 11.00
C LEU A 331 1.74 -1.74 11.05
N VAL A 332 1.53 -2.47 9.95
CA VAL A 332 0.53 -3.54 9.89
C VAL A 332 0.84 -4.67 10.87
N ARG A 333 2.09 -5.13 10.93
CA ARG A 333 2.49 -6.17 11.90
C ARG A 333 2.21 -5.73 13.34
N ASN A 334 2.56 -4.50 13.68
CA ASN A 334 2.32 -3.95 15.02
C ASN A 334 0.82 -3.81 15.31
N ALA A 335 0.01 -3.34 14.35
CA ALA A 335 -1.43 -3.19 14.52
C ALA A 335 -2.13 -4.55 14.69
N THR A 336 -1.82 -5.53 13.84
CA THR A 336 -2.40 -6.88 13.90
C THR A 336 -1.97 -7.68 15.13
N GLY A 337 -0.78 -7.40 15.68
CA GLY A 337 -0.25 -8.03 16.89
C GLY A 337 -0.58 -7.31 18.20
N ALA A 338 -1.21 -6.13 18.16
CA ALA A 338 -1.47 -5.33 19.35
C ALA A 338 -2.49 -5.99 20.29
N ALA A 339 -2.25 -5.86 21.60
CA ALA A 339 -3.22 -6.27 22.61
C ALA A 339 -4.49 -5.43 22.48
N LYS A 340 -5.61 -6.14 22.45
CA LYS A 340 -6.95 -5.58 22.29
C LYS A 340 -7.49 -5.11 23.65
N PRO A 341 -7.97 -3.85 23.79
CA PRO A 341 -8.51 -3.36 25.05
C PRO A 341 -9.87 -4.00 25.38
N SER A 342 -10.29 -3.90 26.65
CA SER A 342 -11.59 -4.38 27.15
C SER A 342 -12.77 -3.53 26.68
N TYR A 343 -12.58 -2.22 26.51
CA TYR A 343 -13.61 -1.30 26.00
C TYR A 343 -13.85 -1.46 24.49
N VAL A 344 -14.96 -0.90 23.98
CA VAL A 344 -15.28 -0.91 22.55
C VAL A 344 -14.24 -0.08 21.77
N LEU A 345 -13.46 -0.77 20.94
CA LEU A 345 -12.50 -0.18 20.02
C LEU A 345 -12.86 -0.62 18.61
N TYR A 346 -13.27 0.32 17.77
CA TYR A 346 -13.49 0.08 16.36
C TYR A 346 -12.12 -0.02 15.65
N PRO A 347 -11.82 -1.16 15.00
CA PRO A 347 -10.55 -1.31 14.30
C PRO A 347 -10.48 -0.36 13.10
N SER A 348 -9.26 0.02 12.74
CA SER A 348 -9.04 0.94 11.62
C SER A 348 -7.81 0.57 10.82
N VAL A 349 -7.85 0.87 9.52
CA VAL A 349 -6.76 0.62 8.57
C VAL A 349 -6.47 1.87 7.74
N ASN A 350 -5.31 1.94 7.08
CA ASN A 350 -5.02 2.96 6.07
C ASN A 350 -4.41 2.35 4.80
N PRO A 351 -4.62 2.93 3.61
CA PRO A 351 -4.02 2.46 2.36
C PRO A 351 -2.56 2.90 2.21
N GLY A 352 -2.03 3.71 3.13
CA GLY A 352 -0.70 4.30 3.05
C GLY A 352 -0.66 5.62 3.81
N TRP A 353 0.53 6.23 3.89
CA TRP A 353 0.70 7.55 4.47
C TRP A 353 1.94 8.23 3.92
N ASP A 354 1.79 9.45 3.44
CA ASP A 354 2.83 10.31 2.91
C ASP A 354 2.38 11.78 2.96
N ASN A 355 2.89 12.53 3.94
CA ASN A 355 2.58 13.96 4.09
C ASN A 355 3.65 14.90 3.53
N GLU A 356 4.52 14.41 2.64
CA GLU A 356 5.44 15.23 1.85
C GLU A 356 4.75 16.40 1.13
N PRO A 357 3.52 16.25 0.56
CA PRO A 357 2.79 17.38 -0.04
C PRO A 357 2.55 18.56 0.92
N ARG A 358 2.27 18.30 2.20
CA ARG A 358 2.10 19.33 3.25
C ARG A 358 3.44 19.79 3.85
N ARG A 359 4.49 18.97 3.76
CA ARG A 359 5.77 19.15 4.47
C ARG A 359 6.96 18.93 3.54
N SER A 360 7.04 19.70 2.46
CA SER A 360 8.08 19.49 1.46
C SER A 360 9.50 19.48 2.05
N GLY A 361 10.28 18.44 1.71
CA GLY A 361 11.62 18.15 2.22
C GLY A 361 11.67 17.60 3.64
N ARG A 362 10.53 17.50 4.34
CA ARG A 362 10.41 17.15 5.76
C ARG A 362 9.21 16.23 6.05
N GLY A 363 8.66 15.59 5.02
CA GLY A 363 7.53 14.68 5.15
C GLY A 363 7.87 13.43 5.97
N ARG A 364 6.84 12.80 6.49
CA ARG A 364 6.86 11.43 7.00
C ARG A 364 6.17 10.54 5.99
N VAL A 365 6.92 9.56 5.49
CA VAL A 365 6.49 8.64 4.44
C VAL A 365 6.50 7.22 4.99
N LEU A 366 5.41 6.48 4.80
CA LEU A 366 5.31 5.05 5.06
C LEU A 366 5.44 4.31 3.73
N ALA A 367 6.66 3.86 3.42
CA ALA A 367 6.98 3.13 2.21
C ALA A 367 6.43 1.69 2.24
N HIS A 368 6.37 1.05 1.07
CA HIS A 368 5.96 -0.35 0.88
C HIS A 368 4.48 -0.67 1.18
N ALA A 369 3.60 0.33 1.20
CA ALA A 369 2.16 0.09 1.18
C ALA A 369 1.73 -0.46 -0.20
N SER A 370 0.81 -1.42 -0.21
CA SER A 370 0.25 -2.00 -1.44
C SER A 370 -1.24 -2.32 -1.29
N PRO A 371 -2.04 -2.29 -2.37
CA PRO A 371 -3.46 -2.66 -2.33
C PRO A 371 -3.69 -4.08 -1.80
N ARG A 372 -2.83 -5.06 -2.16
CA ARG A 372 -2.96 -6.43 -1.66
C ARG A 372 -2.70 -6.53 -0.16
N ALA A 373 -1.64 -5.89 0.34
CA ALA A 373 -1.36 -5.91 1.78
C ALA A 373 -2.42 -5.14 2.58
N TYR A 374 -2.93 -4.03 2.03
CA TYR A 374 -4.08 -3.29 2.58
C TYR A 374 -5.34 -4.16 2.65
N ARG A 375 -5.69 -4.88 1.57
CA ARG A 375 -6.82 -5.83 1.56
C ARG A 375 -6.68 -6.86 2.68
N ASP A 376 -5.49 -7.43 2.84
CA ASP A 376 -5.24 -8.47 3.84
C ASP A 376 -5.38 -7.91 5.27
N TRP A 377 -4.91 -6.68 5.52
CA TRP A 377 -5.13 -5.98 6.79
C TRP A 377 -6.60 -5.61 7.03
N LEU A 378 -7.30 -5.10 6.01
CA LEU A 378 -8.73 -4.79 6.11
C LEU A 378 -9.56 -6.05 6.38
N ARG A 379 -9.27 -7.16 5.72
CA ARG A 379 -9.95 -8.44 5.99
C ARG A 379 -9.73 -8.90 7.43
N HIS A 380 -8.51 -8.73 7.96
CA HIS A 380 -8.24 -8.98 9.37
C HIS A 380 -9.07 -8.04 10.27
N ALA A 381 -9.11 -6.74 9.99
CA ALA A 381 -9.89 -5.77 10.75
C ALA A 381 -11.40 -6.10 10.73
N VAL A 382 -11.95 -6.53 9.60
CA VAL A 382 -13.33 -7.02 9.48
C VAL A 382 -13.58 -8.21 10.40
N SER A 383 -12.69 -9.21 10.40
CA SER A 383 -12.77 -10.35 11.31
C SER A 383 -12.72 -9.93 12.79
N VAL A 384 -11.87 -8.96 13.14
CA VAL A 384 -11.83 -8.39 14.49
C VAL A 384 -13.14 -7.68 14.85
N ALA A 385 -13.69 -6.87 13.95
CA ALA A 385 -14.95 -6.17 14.17
C ALA A 385 -16.12 -7.14 14.37
N GLN A 386 -16.19 -8.21 13.55
CA GLN A 386 -17.22 -9.25 13.68
C GLN A 386 -17.14 -9.97 15.02
N ALA A 387 -15.93 -10.30 15.48
CA ALA A 387 -15.74 -10.96 16.76
C ALA A 387 -16.09 -10.07 17.96
N ARG A 388 -15.83 -8.76 17.87
CA ARG A 388 -16.01 -7.82 18.99
C ARG A 388 -17.39 -7.17 19.07
N SER A 389 -18.00 -6.92 17.92
CA SER A 389 -19.26 -6.18 17.80
C SER A 389 -20.20 -6.91 16.82
N PRO A 390 -20.59 -8.17 17.11
CA PRO A 390 -21.29 -9.03 16.15
C PRO A 390 -22.64 -8.48 15.66
N ARG A 391 -23.29 -7.62 16.47
CA ARG A 391 -24.56 -6.96 16.09
C ARG A 391 -24.37 -5.82 15.08
N THR A 392 -23.24 -5.14 15.16
CA THR A 392 -22.92 -3.94 14.34
C THR A 392 -21.41 -3.90 14.01
N PRO A 393 -20.88 -4.87 13.25
CA PRO A 393 -19.46 -4.88 12.93
C PRO A 393 -19.11 -3.66 12.09
N MET A 394 -18.13 -2.88 12.56
CA MET A 394 -17.72 -1.64 11.91
C MET A 394 -16.20 -1.53 11.87
N VAL A 395 -15.67 -1.06 10.75
CA VAL A 395 -14.23 -0.85 10.53
C VAL A 395 -14.05 0.55 9.95
N PHE A 396 -13.13 1.32 10.51
CA PHE A 396 -12.78 2.63 9.98
C PHE A 396 -11.63 2.53 8.97
N ILE A 397 -11.60 3.45 8.01
CA ILE A 397 -10.51 3.56 7.03
C ILE A 397 -10.04 5.01 6.98
N ASN A 398 -8.76 5.23 7.28
CA ASN A 398 -8.08 6.50 7.11
C ASN A 398 -7.32 6.48 5.78
N ALA A 399 -7.81 7.06 4.68
CA ALA A 399 -9.06 7.79 4.50
C ALA A 399 -9.62 7.57 3.07
N TRP A 400 -10.77 8.19 2.77
CA TRP A 400 -11.31 8.28 1.42
C TRP A 400 -10.40 9.14 0.52
N ASN A 401 -10.15 10.39 0.93
CA ASN A 401 -9.56 11.44 0.08
C ASN A 401 -8.49 12.33 0.76
N GLU A 402 -7.70 11.83 1.71
CA GLU A 402 -6.58 12.59 2.30
C GLU A 402 -5.36 12.66 1.35
N TRP A 403 -5.52 13.35 0.21
CA TRP A 403 -4.53 13.39 -0.88
C TRP A 403 -3.18 13.95 -0.46
N ALA A 404 -3.16 14.99 0.38
CA ALA A 404 -1.92 15.60 0.83
C ALA A 404 -1.21 14.83 1.96
N GLU A 405 -1.83 13.76 2.47
CA GLU A 405 -1.23 12.80 3.40
C GLU A 405 -1.11 11.39 2.82
N GLY A 406 -1.38 11.22 1.52
CA GLY A 406 -1.21 9.95 0.81
C GLY A 406 -2.17 8.83 1.24
N ALA A 407 -3.03 9.06 2.23
CA ALA A 407 -4.01 8.12 2.78
C ALA A 407 -5.31 8.14 1.96
N VAL A 408 -5.24 7.71 0.69
CA VAL A 408 -6.32 7.87 -0.30
C VAL A 408 -6.78 6.53 -0.86
N LEU A 409 -8.09 6.30 -0.81
CA LEU A 409 -8.78 5.22 -1.53
C LEU A 409 -9.21 5.62 -2.95
N GLU A 410 -9.47 6.91 -3.18
CA GLU A 410 -9.88 7.39 -4.50
C GLU A 410 -8.92 6.96 -5.62
N PRO A 411 -9.43 6.71 -6.83
CA PRO A 411 -8.61 6.25 -7.95
C PRO A 411 -7.54 7.26 -8.36
N ASP A 412 -6.28 6.83 -8.40
CA ASP A 412 -5.15 7.62 -8.89
C ASP A 412 -4.69 7.16 -10.28
N VAL A 413 -3.91 7.98 -10.99
CA VAL A 413 -3.46 7.66 -12.35
C VAL A 413 -2.54 6.43 -12.40
N ARG A 414 -1.76 6.18 -11.34
CA ARG A 414 -0.74 5.14 -11.33
C ARG A 414 -1.36 3.75 -11.20
N LEU A 415 -2.34 3.58 -10.31
CA LEU A 415 -2.94 2.29 -9.97
C LEU A 415 -4.43 2.18 -10.33
N GLY A 416 -5.06 3.25 -10.80
CA GLY A 416 -6.48 3.28 -11.10
C GLY A 416 -7.31 2.91 -9.88
N TYR A 417 -8.14 1.89 -10.02
CA TYR A 417 -9.09 1.41 -9.00
C TYR A 417 -8.51 0.41 -8.01
N ALA A 418 -7.20 0.14 -8.00
CA ALA A 418 -6.61 -0.96 -7.24
C ALA A 418 -6.92 -0.90 -5.74
N TRP A 419 -6.93 0.29 -5.13
CA TRP A 419 -7.26 0.46 -3.70
C TRP A 419 -8.72 0.15 -3.40
N LEU A 420 -9.65 0.64 -4.23
CA LEU A 420 -11.07 0.33 -4.12
C LEU A 420 -11.35 -1.15 -4.39
N ASP A 421 -10.72 -1.75 -5.41
CA ASP A 421 -10.84 -3.19 -5.70
C ASP A 421 -10.32 -4.04 -4.54
N ALA A 422 -9.23 -3.61 -3.89
CA ALA A 422 -8.73 -4.20 -2.66
C ALA A 422 -9.73 -4.06 -1.50
N THR A 423 -10.39 -2.91 -1.32
CA THR A 423 -11.46 -2.72 -0.34
C THR A 423 -12.60 -3.72 -0.57
N ARG A 424 -13.08 -3.80 -1.81
CA ARG A 424 -14.13 -4.77 -2.20
C ARG A 424 -13.69 -6.21 -1.94
N ALA A 425 -12.48 -6.58 -2.35
CA ALA A 425 -11.96 -7.93 -2.19
C ALA A 425 -11.80 -8.35 -0.71
N ALA A 426 -11.62 -7.40 0.21
CA ALA A 426 -11.56 -7.68 1.65
C ALA A 426 -12.93 -8.08 2.23
N LEU A 427 -14.02 -7.64 1.61
CA LEU A 427 -15.40 -7.93 2.01
C LEU A 427 -15.93 -9.24 1.39
N LEU A 428 -15.30 -9.71 0.31
CA LEU A 428 -15.67 -10.96 -0.34
C LEU A 428 -15.13 -12.17 0.45
N PRO A 429 -15.86 -13.30 0.46
CA PRO A 429 -15.31 -14.55 0.98
C PRO A 429 -14.05 -14.93 0.22
N SER A 430 -13.16 -15.68 0.88
CA SER A 430 -12.03 -16.30 0.18
C SER A 430 -12.56 -17.07 -1.02
N ARG A 431 -11.96 -16.86 -2.20
CA ARG A 431 -12.38 -17.52 -3.44
C ARG A 431 -12.17 -19.02 -3.32
N GLU A 432 -13.21 -19.76 -2.95
CA GLU A 432 -13.25 -21.21 -3.10
C GLU A 432 -13.49 -21.54 -4.59
N GLY A 433 -12.74 -22.49 -5.16
CA GLY A 433 -12.91 -22.92 -6.54
C GLY A 433 -12.06 -22.19 -7.60
N THR A 434 -10.91 -21.62 -7.23
CA THR A 434 -9.94 -21.12 -8.21
C THR A 434 -9.51 -22.22 -9.18
N ASP A 435 -9.22 -21.86 -10.43
CA ASP A 435 -8.67 -22.77 -11.43
C ASP A 435 -7.38 -23.39 -10.87
N LYS A 436 -7.45 -24.69 -10.52
CA LYS A 436 -6.33 -25.43 -9.91
C LYS A 436 -5.36 -25.97 -10.95
N ARG A 437 -5.62 -25.74 -12.24
CA ARG A 437 -4.69 -26.12 -13.31
C ARG A 437 -3.35 -25.41 -13.09
N PRO A 438 -2.21 -26.12 -13.23
CA PRO A 438 -0.93 -25.44 -13.30
C PRO A 438 -0.94 -24.46 -14.48
N CYS A 439 -0.42 -23.25 -14.25
CA CYS A 439 -0.38 -22.21 -15.27
C CYS A 439 1.03 -22.08 -15.84
N ALA A 440 1.17 -22.15 -17.16
CA ALA A 440 2.42 -21.84 -17.85
C ALA A 440 2.33 -20.42 -18.43
N VAL A 441 3.30 -19.57 -18.11
CA VAL A 441 3.47 -18.24 -18.69
C VAL A 441 4.70 -18.28 -19.58
N VAL A 442 4.51 -18.15 -20.90
CA VAL A 442 5.59 -18.20 -21.89
C VAL A 442 5.73 -16.83 -22.55
N HIS A 443 6.90 -16.21 -22.41
CA HIS A 443 7.23 -15.04 -23.21
C HIS A 443 7.77 -15.46 -24.58
N ALA A 444 7.01 -15.21 -25.63
CA ALA A 444 7.30 -15.66 -26.99
C ALA A 444 7.75 -14.50 -27.88
N TRP A 445 9.06 -14.45 -28.14
CA TRP A 445 9.72 -13.54 -29.07
C TRP A 445 10.14 -14.24 -30.38
N TYR A 446 10.57 -15.50 -30.27
CA TYR A 446 11.01 -16.36 -31.38
C TYR A 446 9.94 -17.43 -31.57
N ALA A 447 9.12 -17.27 -32.62
CA ALA A 447 7.93 -18.09 -32.84
C ALA A 447 8.26 -19.57 -33.09
N GLU A 448 9.36 -19.83 -33.77
CA GLU A 448 9.87 -21.17 -34.08
C GLU A 448 10.21 -21.98 -32.83
N VAL A 449 10.62 -21.33 -31.74
CA VAL A 449 10.96 -22.04 -30.49
C VAL A 449 9.71 -22.57 -29.78
N LEU A 450 8.51 -22.11 -30.16
CA LEU A 450 7.26 -22.71 -29.67
C LEU A 450 7.12 -24.18 -30.10
N ASP A 451 7.80 -24.59 -31.16
CA ASP A 451 7.83 -25.99 -31.61
C ASP A 451 8.55 -26.92 -30.62
N ASP A 452 9.41 -26.37 -29.78
CA ASP A 452 10.06 -27.11 -28.71
C ASP A 452 9.24 -27.00 -27.41
N VAL A 453 8.79 -25.78 -27.09
CA VAL A 453 8.12 -25.47 -25.82
C VAL A 453 6.76 -26.17 -25.70
N ILE A 454 5.93 -26.10 -26.74
CA ILE A 454 4.55 -26.61 -26.67
C ILE A 454 4.52 -28.14 -26.59
N PRO A 455 5.24 -28.90 -27.44
CA PRO A 455 5.32 -30.35 -27.27
C PRO A 455 5.90 -30.76 -25.92
N SER A 456 6.86 -30.02 -25.39
CA SER A 456 7.43 -30.26 -24.06
C SER A 456 6.40 -30.09 -22.93
N LEU A 457 5.56 -29.04 -23.00
CA LEU A 457 4.42 -28.87 -22.08
C LEU A 457 3.37 -29.97 -22.26
N ASN A 458 3.03 -30.36 -23.48
CA ASN A 458 2.07 -31.43 -23.76
C ASN A 458 2.56 -32.79 -23.25
N ALA A 459 3.85 -33.09 -23.42
CA ALA A 459 4.48 -34.30 -22.92
C ALA A 459 4.46 -34.41 -21.39
N SER A 460 4.29 -33.29 -20.67
CA SER A 460 4.21 -33.30 -19.21
C SER A 460 2.99 -34.04 -18.64
N ALA A 461 1.97 -34.27 -19.48
CA ALA A 461 0.64 -34.81 -19.12
C ALA A 461 -0.14 -33.97 -18.08
N LEU A 462 0.25 -32.72 -17.85
CA LEU A 462 -0.50 -31.77 -17.04
C LEU A 462 -1.56 -31.05 -17.89
N ASN A 463 -2.73 -30.78 -17.30
CA ASN A 463 -3.76 -29.96 -17.91
C ASN A 463 -3.43 -28.48 -17.66
N TRP A 464 -2.75 -27.84 -18.61
CA TRP A 464 -2.25 -26.48 -18.46
C TRP A 464 -3.32 -25.41 -18.70
N ARG A 465 -3.25 -24.33 -17.92
CA ARG A 465 -3.64 -23.01 -18.40
C ARG A 465 -2.41 -22.38 -19.06
N LEU A 466 -2.52 -21.99 -20.33
CA LEU A 466 -1.40 -21.40 -21.07
C LEU A 466 -1.63 -19.90 -21.31
N VAL A 467 -0.66 -19.10 -20.88
CA VAL A 467 -0.62 -17.65 -21.10
C VAL A 467 0.64 -17.33 -21.89
N ILE A 468 0.48 -16.71 -23.06
CA ILE A 468 1.56 -16.25 -23.91
C ILE A 468 1.67 -14.73 -23.79
N THR A 469 2.88 -14.25 -23.56
CA THR A 469 3.18 -12.82 -23.71
C THR A 469 4.05 -12.62 -24.95
N THR A 470 3.79 -11.56 -25.72
CA THR A 470 4.56 -11.27 -26.94
C THR A 470 4.53 -9.77 -27.25
N ALA A 471 5.22 -9.36 -28.31
CA ALA A 471 5.24 -7.98 -28.79
C ALA A 471 4.32 -7.80 -30.02
N PRO A 472 3.82 -6.57 -30.30
CA PRO A 472 2.92 -6.32 -31.43
C PRO A 472 3.45 -6.86 -32.76
N GLU A 473 4.76 -6.72 -32.99
CA GLU A 473 5.44 -7.17 -34.20
C GLU A 473 5.55 -8.70 -34.34
N ARG A 474 5.30 -9.45 -33.27
CA ARG A 474 5.36 -10.93 -33.26
C ARG A 474 3.98 -11.58 -33.15
N GLU A 475 2.95 -10.83 -32.74
CA GLU A 475 1.63 -11.39 -32.42
C GLU A 475 1.06 -12.29 -33.53
N ARG A 476 1.12 -11.83 -34.79
CA ARG A 476 0.58 -12.58 -35.94
C ARG A 476 1.28 -13.94 -36.12
N ASP A 477 2.60 -13.97 -36.03
CA ASP A 477 3.41 -15.18 -36.22
C ASP A 477 3.15 -16.16 -35.08
N ILE A 478 3.09 -15.66 -33.83
CA ILE A 478 2.77 -16.44 -32.64
C ILE A 478 1.38 -17.07 -32.75
N ARG A 479 0.35 -16.30 -33.09
CA ARG A 479 -1.02 -16.81 -33.29
C ARG A 479 -1.08 -17.88 -34.38
N THR A 480 -0.39 -17.66 -35.49
CA THR A 480 -0.33 -18.62 -36.61
C THR A 480 0.33 -19.92 -36.16
N ARG A 481 1.43 -19.84 -35.38
CA ARG A 481 2.14 -21.02 -34.89
C ARG A 481 1.34 -21.80 -33.86
N LEU A 482 0.72 -21.13 -32.89
CA LEU A 482 -0.13 -21.78 -31.88
C LEU A 482 -1.31 -22.53 -32.53
N LYS A 483 -1.92 -21.92 -33.56
CA LYS A 483 -2.97 -22.58 -34.35
C LYS A 483 -2.46 -23.83 -35.08
N ALA A 484 -1.27 -23.77 -35.67
CA ALA A 484 -0.64 -24.91 -36.32
C ALA A 484 -0.31 -26.05 -35.32
N LEU A 485 0.05 -25.70 -34.09
CA LEU A 485 0.29 -26.63 -32.99
C LEU A 485 -0.99 -27.13 -32.31
N GLY A 486 -2.17 -26.60 -32.71
CA GLY A 486 -3.46 -27.03 -32.17
C GLY A 486 -3.70 -26.66 -30.70
N VAL A 487 -3.05 -25.60 -30.20
CA VAL A 487 -3.14 -25.19 -28.79
C VAL A 487 -3.90 -23.89 -28.64
N ASP A 488 -4.87 -23.88 -27.71
CA ASP A 488 -5.55 -22.68 -27.25
C ASP A 488 -4.74 -22.01 -26.13
N ALA A 489 -4.55 -20.71 -26.23
CA ALA A 489 -3.73 -19.95 -25.27
C ALA A 489 -4.24 -18.51 -25.15
N GLU A 490 -4.16 -17.98 -23.93
CA GLU A 490 -4.41 -16.57 -23.69
C GLU A 490 -3.19 -15.74 -24.15
N ILE A 491 -3.38 -14.79 -25.05
CA ILE A 491 -2.28 -13.98 -25.60
C ILE A 491 -2.38 -12.54 -25.11
N HIS A 492 -1.32 -12.06 -24.46
CA HIS A 492 -1.15 -10.67 -24.07
C HIS A 492 -0.01 -10.01 -24.85
N VAL A 493 -0.29 -8.85 -25.39
CA VAL A 493 0.67 -8.07 -26.20
C VAL A 493 1.19 -6.92 -25.35
N PHE A 494 2.51 -6.80 -25.27
CA PHE A 494 3.22 -5.74 -24.54
C PHE A 494 4.23 -5.07 -25.46
N GLU A 495 4.56 -3.81 -25.22
CA GLU A 495 5.70 -3.17 -25.88
C GLU A 495 6.98 -4.01 -25.68
N ASN A 496 7.87 -4.01 -26.67
CA ASN A 496 9.16 -4.69 -26.59
C ASN A 496 10.11 -3.97 -25.60
N ARG A 497 9.85 -4.19 -24.31
CA ARG A 497 10.44 -3.46 -23.19
C ARG A 497 10.58 -4.37 -21.99
N GLY A 498 11.75 -4.37 -21.36
CA GLY A 498 12.00 -5.18 -20.17
C GLY A 498 12.03 -6.70 -20.43
N ARG A 499 12.28 -7.10 -21.68
CA ARG A 499 12.41 -8.51 -22.13
C ARG A 499 11.22 -9.37 -21.69
N ASP A 500 11.49 -10.59 -21.26
CA ASP A 500 10.53 -11.53 -20.69
C ASP A 500 10.11 -11.20 -19.25
N ILE A 501 10.82 -10.28 -18.58
CA ILE A 501 10.63 -9.97 -17.17
C ILE A 501 9.43 -9.06 -16.95
N LEU A 502 9.39 -7.91 -17.63
CA LEU A 502 8.30 -6.94 -17.43
C LEU A 502 6.92 -7.51 -17.83
N PRO A 503 6.74 -8.14 -19.01
CA PRO A 503 5.51 -8.84 -19.36
C PRO A 503 5.12 -9.91 -18.34
N PHE A 504 6.10 -10.68 -17.83
CA PHE A 504 5.84 -11.68 -16.80
C PHE A 504 5.32 -11.05 -15.51
N LEU A 505 5.89 -9.94 -15.03
CA LEU A 505 5.42 -9.27 -13.81
C LEU A 505 3.97 -8.77 -13.96
N HIS A 506 3.60 -8.23 -15.13
CA HIS A 506 2.21 -7.85 -15.40
C HIS A 506 1.25 -9.05 -15.35
N VAL A 507 1.62 -10.15 -16.00
CA VAL A 507 0.79 -11.37 -15.99
C VAL A 507 0.74 -12.00 -14.60
N ALA A 508 1.87 -12.08 -13.90
CA ALA A 508 1.96 -12.64 -12.55
C ALA A 508 1.12 -11.85 -11.53
N ASP A 509 1.12 -10.51 -11.60
CA ASP A 509 0.26 -9.65 -10.79
C ASP A 509 -1.22 -10.00 -10.98
N ARG A 510 -1.65 -10.08 -12.25
CA ARG A 510 -3.02 -10.44 -12.60
C ARG A 510 -3.39 -11.84 -12.15
N LEU A 511 -2.55 -12.83 -12.43
CA LEU A 511 -2.79 -14.23 -12.06
C LEU A 511 -2.88 -14.40 -10.53
N LEU A 512 -2.04 -13.68 -9.77
CA LEU A 512 -2.13 -13.67 -8.31
C LEU A 512 -3.47 -13.08 -7.83
N ASN A 513 -3.99 -12.05 -8.49
CA ASN A 513 -5.31 -11.49 -8.19
C ASN A 513 -6.46 -12.42 -8.59
N GLU A 514 -6.29 -13.24 -9.62
CA GLU A 514 -7.24 -14.29 -10.02
C GLU A 514 -7.22 -15.49 -9.06
N GLY A 515 -6.19 -15.60 -8.20
CA GLY A 515 -6.04 -16.69 -7.24
C GLY A 515 -5.28 -17.89 -7.79
N VAL A 516 -4.52 -17.72 -8.87
CA VAL A 516 -3.54 -18.71 -9.34
C VAL A 516 -2.41 -18.79 -8.33
N ASP A 517 -2.09 -20.00 -7.90
CA ASP A 517 -1.10 -20.24 -6.85
C ASP A 517 0.30 -20.46 -7.43
N VAL A 518 0.44 -21.40 -8.36
CA VAL A 518 1.72 -21.85 -8.92
C VAL A 518 1.78 -21.61 -10.43
N VAL A 519 2.90 -21.05 -10.88
CA VAL A 519 3.18 -20.74 -12.29
C VAL A 519 4.52 -21.33 -12.71
N LEU A 520 4.56 -21.91 -13.91
CA LEU A 520 5.79 -22.19 -14.66
C LEU A 520 6.08 -21.00 -15.58
N LYS A 521 7.21 -20.31 -15.37
CA LYS A 521 7.69 -19.23 -16.24
C LYS A 521 8.67 -19.79 -17.27
N LEU A 522 8.40 -19.55 -18.55
CA LEU A 522 9.27 -19.91 -19.68
C LEU A 522 9.42 -18.72 -20.64
N HIS A 523 10.38 -18.82 -21.54
CA HIS A 523 10.52 -17.88 -22.66
C HIS A 523 11.17 -18.53 -23.87
N THR A 524 11.03 -17.90 -25.03
CA THR A 524 11.64 -18.39 -26.28
C THR A 524 12.98 -17.72 -26.60
N LYS A 525 13.52 -16.86 -25.73
CA LYS A 525 14.75 -16.08 -26.00
C LYS A 525 15.90 -16.99 -26.45
N GLN A 526 16.47 -16.70 -27.61
CA GLN A 526 17.69 -17.31 -28.12
C GLN A 526 18.90 -16.40 -27.83
N SER A 527 20.00 -17.00 -27.39
CA SER A 527 21.30 -16.33 -27.31
C SER A 527 21.98 -16.37 -28.67
N VAL A 528 21.53 -15.52 -29.61
CA VAL A 528 22.06 -15.46 -30.99
C VAL A 528 23.57 -15.18 -31.10
N HIS A 529 24.19 -14.77 -30.00
CA HIS A 529 25.63 -14.49 -29.91
C HIS A 529 26.47 -15.72 -29.47
N ARG A 530 25.86 -16.91 -29.32
CA ARG A 530 26.53 -18.13 -28.86
C ARG A 530 26.11 -19.36 -29.66
N GLU A 531 27.04 -20.30 -29.84
CA GLU A 531 26.81 -21.57 -30.55
C GLU A 531 26.04 -22.62 -29.71
N ASP A 532 26.02 -22.49 -28.38
CA ASP A 532 25.42 -23.45 -27.42
C ASP A 532 24.01 -23.06 -26.93
N GLY A 533 23.38 -22.06 -27.55
CA GLY A 533 22.10 -21.51 -27.08
C GLY A 533 20.91 -22.47 -27.14
N SER A 534 20.90 -23.44 -28.06
CA SER A 534 19.89 -24.50 -28.12
C SER A 534 20.05 -25.50 -26.98
N GLN A 535 21.28 -25.96 -26.73
CA GLN A 535 21.58 -26.87 -25.62
C GLN A 535 21.14 -26.29 -24.27
N TRP A 536 21.47 -25.02 -24.00
CA TRP A 536 21.05 -24.36 -22.76
C TRP A 536 19.53 -24.35 -22.60
N ARG A 537 18.80 -24.04 -23.68
CA ARG A 537 17.34 -24.03 -23.66
C ARG A 537 16.76 -25.42 -23.41
N ASP A 538 17.30 -26.44 -24.08
CA ASP A 538 16.83 -27.81 -23.97
C ASP A 538 17.04 -28.35 -22.54
N GLU A 539 18.17 -28.03 -21.91
CA GLU A 539 18.45 -28.36 -20.52
C GLU A 539 17.46 -27.70 -19.55
N LEU A 540 17.18 -26.40 -19.72
CA LEU A 540 16.20 -25.66 -18.91
C LEU A 540 14.79 -26.24 -19.08
N LEU A 541 14.35 -26.46 -20.32
CA LEU A 541 13.03 -27.00 -20.62
C LEU A 541 12.89 -28.40 -20.03
N HIS A 542 13.80 -29.31 -20.37
CA HIS A 542 13.76 -30.69 -19.87
C HIS A 542 13.67 -30.75 -18.33
N SER A 543 14.45 -29.93 -17.64
CA SER A 543 14.49 -29.89 -16.17
C SER A 543 13.14 -29.50 -15.54
N LEU A 544 12.37 -28.66 -16.24
CA LEU A 544 11.15 -28.05 -15.72
C LEU A 544 9.85 -28.71 -16.23
N THR A 545 9.85 -29.33 -17.42
CA THR A 545 8.63 -29.79 -18.11
C THR A 545 8.53 -31.29 -18.32
N ALA A 546 9.61 -32.07 -18.21
CA ALA A 546 9.54 -33.51 -18.47
C ALA A 546 8.47 -34.18 -17.59
N ALA A 547 7.70 -35.13 -18.16
CA ALA A 547 6.50 -35.73 -17.55
C ALA A 547 6.63 -36.11 -16.08
N ASN A 548 7.67 -36.89 -15.75
CA ASN A 548 7.90 -37.36 -14.39
C ASN A 548 8.34 -36.23 -13.44
N ARG A 549 8.86 -35.13 -13.97
CA ARG A 549 9.42 -34.00 -13.21
C ARG A 549 8.35 -32.95 -12.93
N ALA A 550 7.65 -32.49 -13.95
CA ALA A 550 6.62 -31.45 -13.83
C ALA A 550 5.53 -31.85 -12.81
N SER A 551 5.01 -33.08 -12.91
CA SER A 551 4.02 -33.60 -11.97
C SER A 551 4.55 -33.65 -10.52
N ARG A 552 5.80 -34.11 -10.31
CA ARG A 552 6.43 -34.13 -8.98
C ARG A 552 6.66 -32.73 -8.41
N ILE A 553 6.99 -31.76 -9.25
CA ILE A 553 7.16 -30.36 -8.83
C ILE A 553 5.81 -29.78 -8.38
N VAL A 554 4.74 -29.98 -9.16
CA VAL A 554 3.39 -29.55 -8.78
C VAL A 554 2.94 -30.20 -7.47
N GLU A 555 3.16 -31.51 -7.32
CA GLU A 555 2.89 -32.23 -6.07
C GLU A 555 3.73 -31.72 -4.88
N ALA A 556 4.97 -31.29 -5.12
CA ALA A 556 5.82 -30.70 -4.09
C ALA A 556 5.27 -29.36 -3.62
N PHE A 557 4.80 -28.49 -4.52
CA PHE A 557 4.11 -27.25 -4.14
C PHE A 557 2.81 -27.52 -3.38
N ALA A 558 2.04 -28.53 -3.78
CA ALA A 558 0.81 -28.90 -3.08
C ALA A 558 1.07 -29.41 -1.66
N ARG A 559 2.14 -30.18 -1.45
CA ARG A 559 2.52 -30.76 -0.15
C ARG A 559 3.26 -29.79 0.76
N ASN A 560 4.01 -28.84 0.21
CA ASN A 560 4.83 -27.91 0.97
C ASN A 560 4.39 -26.45 0.72
N PRO A 561 3.58 -25.86 1.62
CA PRO A 561 3.19 -24.46 1.54
C PRO A 561 4.36 -23.47 1.59
N GLN A 562 5.51 -23.86 2.15
CA GLN A 562 6.71 -23.03 2.20
C GLN A 562 7.54 -23.09 0.92
N LEU A 563 7.29 -24.03 0.00
CA LEU A 563 7.99 -24.05 -1.28
C LEU A 563 7.54 -22.85 -2.13
N GLY A 564 8.47 -21.96 -2.45
CA GLY A 564 8.21 -20.73 -3.20
C GLY A 564 8.77 -20.72 -4.61
N LEU A 565 9.96 -21.30 -4.83
CA LEU A 565 10.65 -21.24 -6.11
C LEU A 565 11.37 -22.56 -6.38
N VAL A 566 11.21 -23.10 -7.59
CA VAL A 566 11.96 -24.28 -8.07
C VAL A 566 12.71 -23.91 -9.33
N THR A 567 14.03 -24.02 -9.26
CA THR A 567 14.94 -23.73 -10.35
C THR A 567 15.31 -25.01 -11.10
N PRO A 568 15.72 -24.91 -12.38
CA PRO A 568 16.41 -26.01 -13.03
C PRO A 568 17.78 -26.22 -12.37
N GLU A 569 18.12 -27.48 -12.09
CA GLU A 569 19.39 -27.83 -11.45
C GLU A 569 20.58 -27.27 -12.23
N GLY A 570 21.61 -26.79 -11.53
CA GLY A 570 22.78 -26.17 -12.16
C GLY A 570 22.56 -24.75 -12.70
N HIS A 571 21.34 -24.20 -12.64
CA HIS A 571 21.05 -22.81 -13.04
C HIS A 571 20.80 -21.87 -11.87
N SER A 572 20.79 -22.38 -10.63
CA SER A 572 21.00 -21.53 -9.44
C SER A 572 22.48 -21.17 -9.37
N GLN A 573 22.80 -19.89 -9.52
CA GLN A 573 24.18 -19.41 -9.63
C GLN A 573 24.50 -18.39 -8.53
N PRO A 574 25.72 -18.41 -7.95
CA PRO A 574 26.12 -17.42 -6.95
C PRO A 574 26.14 -16.01 -7.55
N LEU A 575 25.38 -15.10 -6.95
CA LEU A 575 25.21 -13.72 -7.42
C LEU A 575 26.54 -12.97 -7.51
N GLU A 576 27.44 -13.20 -6.55
CA GLU A 576 28.78 -12.59 -6.49
C GLU A 576 29.65 -12.88 -7.71
N HIS A 577 29.45 -14.03 -8.35
CA HIS A 577 30.17 -14.39 -9.57
C HIS A 577 29.57 -13.77 -10.83
N PHE A 578 28.35 -13.21 -10.78
CA PHE A 578 27.59 -12.79 -11.96
C PHE A 578 26.88 -11.45 -11.75
N TRP A 579 27.47 -10.56 -10.96
CA TRP A 579 26.97 -9.19 -10.78
C TRP A 579 26.82 -8.45 -12.11
N GLY A 580 27.87 -8.54 -12.93
CA GLY A 580 27.97 -7.83 -14.20
C GLY A 580 27.84 -6.32 -13.98
N ALA A 581 27.12 -5.64 -14.87
CA ALA A 581 26.84 -4.22 -14.73
C ALA A 581 25.67 -3.93 -13.76
N ASN A 582 25.09 -4.94 -13.09
CA ASN A 582 23.82 -4.79 -12.35
C ASN A 582 23.95 -4.59 -10.85
N GLU A 583 25.14 -4.71 -10.25
CA GLU A 583 25.26 -4.65 -8.78
C GLU A 583 24.57 -3.40 -8.20
N THR A 584 24.84 -2.23 -8.77
CA THR A 584 24.21 -0.98 -8.34
C THR A 584 22.69 -0.98 -8.50
N ASN A 585 22.16 -1.60 -9.56
CA ASN A 585 20.72 -1.70 -9.80
C ASN A 585 20.06 -2.67 -8.83
N VAL A 586 20.65 -3.85 -8.62
CA VAL A 586 20.15 -4.86 -7.67
C VAL A 586 20.11 -4.28 -6.26
N ARG A 587 21.19 -3.64 -5.80
CA ARG A 587 21.25 -3.06 -4.45
C ARG A 587 20.18 -2.00 -4.22
N ALA A 588 19.87 -1.19 -5.23
CA ALA A 588 18.81 -0.20 -5.11
C ALA A 588 17.41 -0.77 -5.23
N LEU A 589 17.21 -1.77 -6.08
CA LEU A 589 15.96 -2.50 -6.10
C LEU A 589 15.74 -3.20 -4.74
N CYS A 590 16.75 -3.75 -4.09
CA CYS A 590 16.61 -4.26 -2.71
C CYS A 590 16.06 -3.18 -1.76
N VAL A 591 16.59 -1.95 -1.79
CA VAL A 591 16.05 -0.84 -0.98
C VAL A 591 14.60 -0.54 -1.36
N ARG A 592 14.32 -0.39 -2.66
CA ARG A 592 12.99 -0.04 -3.19
C ARG A 592 11.91 -1.07 -2.82
N LEU A 593 12.28 -2.35 -2.85
CA LEU A 593 11.40 -3.48 -2.57
C LEU A 593 11.35 -3.81 -1.06
N GLY A 594 12.15 -3.11 -0.24
CA GLY A 594 12.32 -3.38 1.18
C GLY A 594 12.85 -4.78 1.46
N LEU A 595 13.79 -5.26 0.64
CA LEU A 595 14.53 -6.51 0.78
C LEU A 595 15.86 -6.27 1.51
N SER A 596 16.32 -7.27 2.24
CA SER A 596 17.71 -7.31 2.72
C SER A 596 18.69 -7.21 1.56
N GLN A 597 19.81 -6.53 1.80
CA GLN A 597 20.91 -6.51 0.83
C GLN A 597 21.48 -7.93 0.66
N PRO A 598 21.90 -8.31 -0.56
CA PRO A 598 22.39 -9.67 -0.80
C PRO A 598 23.63 -9.99 0.05
N ALA A 599 23.58 -11.11 0.76
CA ALA A 599 24.71 -11.63 1.54
C ALA A 599 25.67 -12.44 0.64
N PRO A 600 26.94 -12.63 1.04
CA PRO A 600 27.85 -13.55 0.35
C PRO A 600 27.21 -14.94 0.17
N GLY A 601 27.39 -15.53 -1.01
CA GLY A 601 26.76 -16.81 -1.36
C GLY A 601 25.26 -16.74 -1.70
N SER A 602 24.64 -15.55 -1.77
CA SER A 602 23.28 -15.42 -2.31
C SER A 602 23.23 -15.94 -3.75
N GLU A 603 22.17 -16.66 -4.12
CA GLU A 603 22.01 -17.23 -5.45
C GLU A 603 20.87 -16.58 -6.24
N PHE A 604 20.93 -16.69 -7.58
CA PHE A 604 19.85 -16.28 -8.48
C PHE A 604 19.61 -17.32 -9.57
N VAL A 605 18.44 -17.24 -10.21
CA VAL A 605 18.05 -18.15 -11.30
C VAL A 605 18.55 -17.61 -12.64
N ALA A 606 19.68 -18.13 -13.11
CA ALA A 606 20.24 -17.74 -14.40
C ALA A 606 19.38 -18.25 -15.55
N GLY A 607 18.99 -17.36 -16.46
CA GLY A 607 18.13 -17.70 -17.61
C GLY A 607 16.64 -17.56 -17.33
N SER A 608 16.23 -17.13 -16.13
CA SER A 608 14.86 -16.70 -15.80
C SER A 608 13.72 -17.70 -16.11
N MET A 609 13.99 -18.99 -16.25
CA MET A 609 12.98 -20.06 -16.35
C MET A 609 12.90 -20.83 -15.04
N PHE A 610 11.70 -20.96 -14.47
CA PHE A 610 11.50 -21.59 -13.16
C PHE A 610 10.02 -21.83 -12.87
N TRP A 611 9.73 -22.67 -11.88
CA TRP A 611 8.41 -22.72 -11.24
C TRP A 611 8.38 -21.82 -10.02
N VAL A 612 7.27 -21.13 -9.78
CA VAL A 612 7.13 -20.21 -8.67
C VAL A 612 5.71 -20.22 -8.09
N ARG A 613 5.61 -20.13 -6.77
CA ARG A 613 4.38 -19.75 -6.08
C ARG A 613 4.25 -18.23 -6.16
N LEU A 614 3.18 -17.72 -6.76
CA LEU A 614 3.03 -16.28 -7.01
C LEU A 614 3.05 -15.45 -5.73
N ALA A 615 2.57 -15.98 -4.60
CA ALA A 615 2.65 -15.33 -3.29
C ALA A 615 4.11 -15.02 -2.86
N ALA A 616 5.09 -15.83 -3.31
CA ALA A 616 6.51 -15.60 -3.03
C ALA A 616 7.09 -14.41 -3.80
N LEU A 617 6.43 -13.97 -4.87
CA LEU A 617 6.83 -12.80 -5.67
C LEU A 617 6.19 -11.49 -5.19
N ARG A 618 5.41 -11.51 -4.11
CA ARG A 618 4.77 -10.29 -3.58
C ARG A 618 5.72 -9.11 -3.40
N PRO A 619 6.96 -9.24 -2.89
CA PRO A 619 7.86 -8.09 -2.79
C PRO A 619 8.11 -7.37 -4.13
N LEU A 620 8.12 -8.10 -5.25
CA LEU A 620 8.25 -7.55 -6.60
C LEU A 620 6.92 -7.00 -7.13
N LEU A 621 5.83 -7.76 -6.98
CA LEU A 621 4.52 -7.41 -7.55
C LEU A 621 3.87 -6.23 -6.82
N ASP A 622 4.04 -6.14 -5.50
CA ASP A 622 3.47 -5.09 -4.65
C ASP A 622 4.27 -3.79 -4.67
N ALA A 623 5.44 -3.78 -5.32
CA ALA A 623 6.21 -2.55 -5.55
C ALA A 623 5.64 -1.70 -6.69
N HIS A 624 4.76 -2.28 -7.52
CA HIS A 624 4.07 -1.59 -8.61
C HIS A 624 5.03 -0.74 -9.46
N MET A 625 6.07 -1.38 -9.99
CA MET A 625 7.04 -0.72 -10.87
C MET A 625 6.32 -0.26 -12.15
N ALA A 626 6.70 0.91 -12.64
CA ALA A 626 6.19 1.45 -13.89
C ALA A 626 6.99 0.92 -15.08
N PRO A 627 6.38 0.77 -16.26
CA PRO A 627 7.11 0.32 -17.45
C PRO A 627 8.27 1.26 -17.80
N TRP A 628 8.15 2.58 -17.58
CA TRP A 628 9.24 3.53 -17.79
C TRP A 628 10.55 3.21 -17.04
N GLU A 629 10.47 2.44 -15.96
CA GLU A 629 11.61 2.00 -15.17
C GLU A 629 12.42 0.89 -15.83
N PHE A 630 11.93 0.31 -16.92
CA PHE A 630 12.62 -0.69 -17.72
C PHE A 630 13.15 -0.03 -19.00
N GLU A 631 14.31 -0.44 -19.48
CA GLU A 631 14.90 0.07 -20.72
C GLU A 631 14.10 -0.40 -21.94
N HIS A 632 14.04 0.43 -22.98
CA HIS A 632 13.66 -0.02 -24.32
C HIS A 632 14.70 -1.01 -24.86
N GLU A 633 14.26 -2.06 -25.55
CA GLU A 633 15.19 -3.03 -26.13
C GLU A 633 15.94 -2.44 -27.32
N ALA A 634 17.27 -2.38 -27.20
CA ALA A 634 18.20 -1.87 -28.21
C ALA A 634 19.45 -2.78 -28.35
N GLY A 635 19.33 -4.07 -27.98
CA GLY A 635 20.42 -5.05 -28.05
C GLY A 635 21.35 -5.07 -26.83
N GLN A 636 20.94 -4.52 -25.69
CA GLN A 636 21.75 -4.46 -24.46
C GLN A 636 22.04 -5.86 -23.92
N ILE A 637 23.31 -6.18 -23.66
CA ILE A 637 23.70 -7.52 -23.22
C ILE A 637 23.54 -7.71 -21.70
N ASP A 638 23.68 -6.64 -20.90
CA ASP A 638 23.57 -6.66 -19.44
C ASP A 638 23.27 -5.23 -18.90
N GLY A 639 23.06 -5.08 -17.58
CA GLY A 639 22.98 -3.77 -16.91
C GLY A 639 21.60 -3.10 -16.89
N THR A 640 20.55 -3.81 -17.30
CA THR A 640 19.17 -3.29 -17.37
C THR A 640 18.35 -3.60 -16.12
N THR A 641 17.20 -2.94 -15.92
CA THR A 641 16.28 -3.30 -14.82
C THR A 641 15.83 -4.75 -14.93
N ALA A 642 15.56 -5.24 -16.14
CA ALA A 642 15.18 -6.63 -16.36
C ALA A 642 16.27 -7.61 -15.84
N HIS A 643 17.54 -7.33 -16.14
CA HIS A 643 18.67 -8.15 -15.66
C HIS A 643 18.85 -8.04 -14.14
N ALA A 644 18.57 -6.88 -13.54
CA ALA A 644 18.59 -6.71 -12.09
C ALA A 644 17.43 -7.46 -11.41
N VAL A 645 16.23 -7.44 -11.97
CA VAL A 645 15.06 -8.18 -11.44
C VAL A 645 15.24 -9.70 -11.57
N GLU A 646 15.84 -10.20 -12.65
CA GLU A 646 16.21 -11.62 -12.80
C GLU A 646 17.04 -12.11 -11.60
N ARG A 647 17.98 -11.27 -11.13
CA ARG A 647 18.82 -11.54 -9.96
C ARG A 647 18.09 -11.49 -8.61
N LEU A 648 16.85 -11.01 -8.59
CA LEU A 648 16.08 -10.77 -7.37
C LEU A 648 15.00 -11.83 -7.11
N PHE A 649 14.65 -12.71 -8.05
CA PHE A 649 13.56 -13.69 -7.84
C PHE A 649 13.79 -14.57 -6.59
N SER A 650 15.00 -15.10 -6.41
CA SER A 650 15.36 -15.90 -5.24
C SER A 650 15.32 -15.07 -3.95
N LEU A 651 15.87 -13.85 -3.98
CA LEU A 651 15.89 -12.95 -2.82
C LEU A 651 14.50 -12.49 -2.40
N ALA A 652 13.63 -12.16 -3.35
CA ALA A 652 12.22 -11.83 -3.11
C ALA A 652 11.48 -13.03 -2.50
N THR A 653 11.71 -14.24 -3.03
CA THR A 653 11.13 -15.48 -2.51
C THR A 653 11.50 -15.70 -1.04
N LEU A 654 12.80 -15.62 -0.72
CA LEU A 654 13.31 -15.78 0.64
C LEU A 654 12.79 -14.69 1.57
N SER A 655 12.78 -13.43 1.12
CA SER A 655 12.27 -12.30 1.90
C SER A 655 10.76 -12.39 2.18
N ALA A 656 10.00 -13.05 1.31
CA ALA A 656 8.59 -13.34 1.52
C ALA A 656 8.35 -14.52 2.48
N GLY A 657 9.41 -15.15 3.01
CA GLY A 657 9.34 -16.27 3.95
C GLY A 657 9.21 -17.65 3.31
N PHE A 658 9.46 -17.76 2.00
CA PHE A 658 9.40 -19.04 1.28
C PHE A 658 10.80 -19.62 1.04
N ALA A 659 10.84 -20.94 0.87
CA ALA A 659 12.03 -21.70 0.52
C ALA A 659 12.22 -21.83 -0.99
N THR A 660 13.47 -22.01 -1.40
CA THR A 660 13.87 -22.33 -2.77
C THR A 660 14.33 -23.80 -2.86
N SER A 661 14.17 -24.41 -4.03
CA SER A 661 14.68 -25.75 -4.33
C SER A 661 15.08 -25.87 -5.80
N ASP A 662 15.67 -27.00 -6.16
CA ASP A 662 15.99 -27.36 -7.55
C ASP A 662 15.15 -28.57 -7.99
N ALA A 663 14.88 -28.66 -9.29
CA ALA A 663 13.99 -29.68 -9.84
C ALA A 663 14.53 -31.11 -9.64
N ALA A 664 15.85 -31.32 -9.75
CA ALA A 664 16.49 -32.62 -9.50
C ALA A 664 16.22 -33.13 -8.07
N ARG A 665 16.42 -32.28 -7.05
CA ARG A 665 16.19 -32.61 -5.64
C ARG A 665 14.76 -33.03 -5.36
N LEU A 666 13.79 -32.29 -5.90
CA LEU A 666 12.37 -32.64 -5.74
C LEU A 666 12.01 -33.95 -6.45
N CYS A 667 12.77 -34.32 -7.48
CA CYS A 667 12.63 -35.58 -8.19
C CYS A 667 13.44 -36.74 -7.57
N GLY A 668 14.16 -36.52 -6.46
CA GLY A 668 15.02 -37.53 -5.85
C GLY A 668 16.27 -37.87 -6.68
N LEU A 669 16.67 -36.99 -7.59
CA LEU A 669 17.87 -37.11 -8.39
C LEU A 669 19.05 -36.44 -7.67
N ALA A 670 20.27 -36.87 -7.99
CA ALA A 670 21.47 -36.24 -7.44
C ALA A 670 21.52 -34.75 -7.83
N PRO A 671 21.87 -33.84 -6.91
CA PRO A 671 22.03 -32.43 -7.24
C PRO A 671 23.17 -32.27 -8.27
N GLY A 672 23.03 -31.30 -9.16
CA GLY A 672 24.08 -30.95 -10.13
C GLY A 672 25.42 -30.66 -9.42
N ALA A 673 26.54 -31.06 -10.04
CA ALA A 673 27.86 -30.96 -9.40
C ALA A 673 28.23 -29.49 -9.04
N PRO A 674 28.52 -29.16 -7.77
CA PRO A 674 28.64 -27.78 -7.28
C PRO A 674 29.90 -27.02 -7.73
N HIS A 675 30.82 -27.66 -8.47
CA HIS A 675 32.16 -27.12 -8.75
C HIS A 675 32.51 -27.00 -10.23
N ARG A 676 31.59 -27.23 -11.16
CA ARG A 676 31.86 -26.97 -12.58
C ARG A 676 31.68 -25.47 -12.89
N PRO A 677 32.58 -24.84 -13.66
CA PRO A 677 32.33 -23.51 -14.21
C PRO A 677 30.99 -23.51 -14.94
N TYR A 678 30.16 -22.48 -14.69
CA TYR A 678 28.88 -22.35 -15.38
C TYR A 678 29.14 -22.17 -16.88
N PRO A 679 28.72 -23.11 -17.75
CA PRO A 679 29.12 -23.10 -19.15
C PRO A 679 28.54 -21.91 -19.93
N TYR A 680 27.41 -21.37 -19.46
CA TYR A 680 26.61 -20.38 -20.18
C TYR A 680 26.96 -18.93 -19.86
N ALA A 681 27.74 -18.65 -18.81
CA ALA A 681 28.19 -17.29 -18.50
C ALA A 681 29.59 -17.27 -17.87
N ARG A 682 30.35 -16.23 -18.18
CA ARG A 682 31.66 -15.99 -17.57
C ARG A 682 31.48 -15.29 -16.23
N ARG A 683 32.28 -15.69 -15.24
CA ARG A 683 32.32 -14.99 -13.95
C ARG A 683 32.77 -13.55 -14.17
N THR A 684 32.12 -12.62 -13.50
CA THR A 684 32.55 -11.22 -13.44
C THR A 684 33.76 -11.11 -12.52
N ARG A 685 34.75 -10.32 -12.94
CA ARG A 685 35.99 -10.12 -12.16
C ARG A 685 35.76 -9.23 -10.97
#